data_AF-A0A2K9NRJ5-F1
#
_entry.id   AF-A0A2K9NRJ5-F1
#
_cell.length_a   1.000
_cell.length_b   1.000
_cell.length_c   1.000
_cell.angle_alpha   90.00
_cell.angle_beta   90.00
_cell.angle_gamma   90.00
#
_symmetry.space_group_name_H-M   'P 1'
#
loop_
_entity.id
_entity.type
_entity.pdbx_description
1 polymer ?
#
loop_
_entity_poly.entity_id
_entity_poly.type
_entity_poly.pdbx_seq_one_letter_code
_entity_poly.pdbx_strand_id
1 'polypeptide(L)'
;MRIKFIATFMFLLIGQFALAQEDFNYLTLNKDIASSAGTGLDTIGGGEADLYQQIANEFNLEYENIGKREAAKVLAGNALSITGGLNSIGFSYKKPFINFGVSVDRNLAPDLFDDKRWIVTDTFTVDIDASKVLGSLRDSGAIDMTEQNFAAFAGVVFKRKFTWVHYANSYNDGLMGHFEKLFMPFNALTFSNVAKLDANEMIFKEDSISVKAGGLVSAPLYTGVTGMAGVLARFERLTRVEVVSLGNSNIQVSSEKTKVASAGFNLAIQADFLKILRMTLLSYDFNYEMQSSYKVYLNIPQMDLMEMDTQSPVAMELTQILKNREGDLDTLAPYIISEEKKVSQTISHKYNFLLLGAQKSSKTQQIEITKEGRVKTFFRHYYEKMKYTEDFLSRLFASLIYAITNSDVSATKLASDTKKVTIEYDATRNLLEGREDLYVGERASNEQKLSMTFTSDFKTQKTKGFSGKKYRERAKFILERYSGVDPLAISMIESEHLVAPFHIEGKYQVNIDGIRYLNTLGVNTVFDHFDGLCDEYPKNSFINFRNLFDNCRKNLQNDYIDYMKDLTHDKVSSDEIERCEKKSLKYIFFPSKRRAFIKNCLAEVNKLPATEWVNVPLWPLKNLSTNIVNNSYSKVHFYNLFGLTNVFFFGTFDANTADGRAFTTSFHEGAFKGLGAVDHYMRVENLRAPSSVVVDQ
;
A
#
# COMPACT_ATOMS: atom_id res chain seq x y z
N MET A 1 18.98 -27.42 30.68
CA MET A 1 17.83 -27.28 31.59
C MET A 1 18.07 -26.09 32.53
N ARG A 2 17.93 -24.84 32.05
CA ARG A 2 18.01 -23.58 32.86
C ARG A 2 17.64 -22.30 32.08
N ILE A 3 16.81 -22.39 31.03
CA ILE A 3 16.41 -21.24 30.18
C ILE A 3 14.88 -21.05 30.10
N LYS A 4 14.08 -21.87 30.80
CA LYS A 4 12.60 -21.77 30.77
C LYS A 4 11.96 -20.88 31.87
N PHE A 5 12.75 -20.22 32.72
CA PHE A 5 12.22 -19.54 33.91
C PHE A 5 12.13 -18.00 33.81
N ILE A 6 12.60 -17.38 32.72
CA ILE A 6 12.60 -15.91 32.57
C ILE A 6 11.35 -15.39 31.84
N ALA A 7 10.68 -16.22 31.04
CA ALA A 7 9.49 -15.80 30.29
C ALA A 7 8.22 -15.66 31.16
N THR A 8 8.15 -16.34 32.30
CA THR A 8 6.90 -16.41 33.11
C THR A 8 6.85 -15.34 34.21
N PHE A 9 7.98 -14.73 34.59
CA PHE A 9 8.01 -13.71 35.66
C PHE A 9 7.74 -12.28 35.16
N MET A 10 7.74 -12.05 33.84
CA MET A 10 7.43 -10.74 33.25
C MET A 10 5.92 -10.48 33.07
N PHE A 11 5.09 -11.53 33.21
CA PHE A 11 3.64 -11.45 32.97
C PHE A 11 2.82 -11.08 34.24
N LEU A 12 3.45 -11.01 35.41
CA LEU A 12 2.77 -10.83 36.71
C LEU A 12 2.95 -9.45 37.36
N LEU A 13 3.59 -8.50 36.66
CA LEU A 13 3.87 -7.14 37.16
C LEU A 13 3.10 -6.01 36.45
N ILE A 14 2.13 -6.33 35.57
CA ILE A 14 1.33 -5.34 34.83
C ILE A 14 0.01 -5.00 35.56
N GLY A 15 -0.16 -5.50 36.79
CA GLY A 15 -1.41 -5.42 37.53
C GLY A 15 -1.63 -4.16 38.38
N GLN A 16 -0.88 -3.07 38.26
CA GLN A 16 -1.18 -1.78 38.93
C GLN A 16 -0.55 -0.59 38.20
N PHE A 17 -1.26 0.04 37.26
CA PHE A 17 -0.98 1.42 36.85
C PHE A 17 -2.23 2.27 37.07
N ALA A 18 -2.16 3.05 38.15
CA ALA A 18 -2.90 4.29 38.30
C ALA A 18 -2.58 5.23 37.14
N LEU A 19 -3.53 6.10 36.79
CA LEU A 19 -3.47 7.19 35.81
C LEU A 19 -2.04 7.75 35.64
N ALA A 20 -1.28 7.18 34.70
CA ALA A 20 0.00 7.75 34.31
C ALA A 20 -0.32 9.13 33.70
N GLN A 21 0.31 10.17 34.24
CA GLN A 21 0.25 11.50 33.68
C GLN A 21 0.70 11.42 32.22
N GLU A 22 -0.21 11.59 31.28
CA GLU A 22 0.14 11.60 29.86
C GLU A 22 0.94 12.88 29.58
N ASP A 23 2.25 12.73 29.45
CA ASP A 23 3.12 13.83 29.04
C ASP A 23 3.00 14.06 27.53
N PHE A 24 2.73 15.31 27.16
CA PHE A 24 2.70 15.81 25.78
C PHE A 24 4.01 16.52 25.47
N ASN A 25 4.51 16.37 24.25
CA ASN A 25 5.74 17.01 23.80
C ASN A 25 5.52 18.47 23.36
N TYR A 26 4.32 18.80 22.87
CA TYR A 26 4.04 20.09 22.22
C TYR A 26 2.98 20.96 22.89
N LEU A 27 2.33 20.50 23.96
CA LEU A 27 1.30 21.27 24.66
C LEU A 27 1.27 20.93 26.14
N THR A 28 0.60 21.77 26.92
CA THR A 28 0.32 21.51 28.33
C THR A 28 -1.20 21.53 28.55
N LEU A 29 -1.68 20.57 29.34
CA LEU A 29 -3.08 20.52 29.75
C LEU A 29 -3.31 21.47 30.92
N ASN A 30 -4.30 22.36 30.80
CA ASN A 30 -4.72 23.18 31.92
C ASN A 30 -5.64 22.37 32.83
N LYS A 31 -5.07 21.78 33.89
CA LYS A 31 -5.76 20.82 34.78
C LYS A 31 -6.94 21.43 35.53
N ASP A 32 -6.92 22.73 35.80
CA ASP A 32 -7.98 23.43 36.55
C ASP A 32 -9.23 23.66 35.70
N ILE A 33 -9.06 23.83 34.38
CA ILE A 33 -10.16 23.93 33.41
C ILE A 33 -10.62 22.54 32.98
N ALA A 34 -9.70 21.58 32.83
CA ALA A 34 -10.05 20.20 32.47
C ALA A 34 -10.88 19.48 33.54
N SER A 35 -10.73 19.84 34.82
CA SER A 35 -11.48 19.27 35.94
C SER A 35 -12.79 20.02 36.26
N SER A 36 -12.86 21.33 36.01
CA SER A 36 -14.08 22.14 36.18
C SER A 36 -15.01 22.11 34.96
N ALA A 37 -14.50 21.76 33.79
CA ALA A 37 -15.26 21.48 32.58
C ALA A 37 -15.87 20.07 32.54
N GLY A 38 -16.18 19.45 33.69
CA GLY A 38 -16.93 18.19 33.76
C GLY A 38 -18.34 18.23 33.13
N THR A 39 -18.76 19.37 32.57
CA THR A 39 -19.95 19.53 31.72
C THR A 39 -19.65 20.20 30.36
N GLY A 40 -18.47 20.82 30.17
CA GLY A 40 -18.05 21.50 28.94
C GLY A 40 -17.06 20.70 28.09
N LEU A 41 -16.26 19.84 28.72
CA LEU A 41 -15.45 18.82 28.05
C LEU A 41 -16.29 17.60 27.65
N ASP A 42 -17.48 17.41 28.23
CA ASP A 42 -18.45 16.39 27.77
C ASP A 42 -19.13 16.75 26.45
N THR A 43 -19.17 18.04 26.07
CA THR A 43 -19.72 18.49 24.76
C THR A 43 -18.67 18.59 23.66
N ILE A 44 -17.37 18.49 24.01
CA ILE A 44 -16.24 18.54 23.07
C ILE A 44 -15.44 17.22 23.10
N GLY A 45 -15.67 16.37 24.10
CA GLY A 45 -14.83 15.23 24.48
C GLY A 45 -15.60 13.96 24.85
N GLY A 46 -16.88 13.85 24.51
CA GLY A 46 -17.59 12.58 24.68
C GLY A 46 -16.96 11.53 23.76
N GLY A 47 -16.78 10.30 24.27
CA GLY A 47 -16.11 9.23 23.52
C GLY A 47 -16.78 8.88 22.19
N GLU A 48 -16.44 7.73 21.59
CA GLU A 48 -17.00 7.28 20.30
C GLU A 48 -18.55 7.40 20.22
N ALA A 49 -19.23 7.29 21.37
CA ALA A 49 -20.65 7.51 21.53
C ALA A 49 -21.13 8.95 21.22
N ASP A 50 -20.41 10.01 21.61
CA ASP A 50 -20.85 11.40 21.39
C ASP A 50 -20.64 11.84 19.94
N LEU A 51 -19.52 11.46 19.30
CA LEU A 51 -19.33 11.73 17.87
C LEU A 51 -20.41 11.04 17.02
N TYR A 52 -20.67 9.75 17.26
CA TYR A 52 -21.75 9.06 16.56
C TYR A 52 -23.12 9.58 16.95
N GLN A 53 -23.31 10.10 18.16
CA GLN A 53 -24.56 10.73 18.57
C GLN A 53 -24.77 12.09 17.89
N GLN A 54 -23.73 12.91 17.71
CA GLN A 54 -23.83 14.14 16.92
C GLN A 54 -24.15 13.84 15.45
N ILE A 55 -23.51 12.82 14.88
CA ILE A 55 -23.79 12.33 13.52
C ILE A 55 -25.22 11.79 13.45
N ALA A 56 -25.64 10.97 14.41
CA ALA A 56 -26.98 10.40 14.46
C ALA A 56 -28.04 11.50 14.67
N ASN A 57 -27.82 12.47 15.54
CA ASN A 57 -28.77 13.57 15.74
C ASN A 57 -28.96 14.40 14.45
N GLU A 58 -27.89 14.60 13.68
CA GLU A 58 -27.94 15.29 12.40
C GLU A 58 -28.61 14.45 11.30
N PHE A 59 -28.31 13.15 11.23
CA PHE A 59 -28.73 12.31 10.09
C PHE A 59 -29.95 11.43 10.35
N ASN A 60 -30.21 10.95 11.57
CA ASN A 60 -31.18 9.88 11.86
C ASN A 60 -32.63 10.23 11.44
N LEU A 61 -32.97 11.53 11.36
CA LEU A 61 -34.29 11.98 10.88
C LEU A 61 -34.32 12.39 9.41
N GLU A 62 -33.17 12.64 8.79
CA GLU A 62 -33.09 13.27 7.46
C GLU A 62 -32.32 12.46 6.42
N TYR A 63 -31.64 11.38 6.80
CA TYR A 63 -30.75 10.62 5.92
C TYR A 63 -31.49 10.09 4.68
N GLU A 64 -32.74 9.64 4.82
CA GLU A 64 -33.57 9.24 3.69
C GLU A 64 -33.86 10.40 2.74
N ASN A 65 -34.22 11.57 3.28
CA ASN A 65 -34.55 12.74 2.47
C ASN A 65 -33.31 13.25 1.72
N ILE A 66 -32.17 13.27 2.40
CA ILE A 66 -30.87 13.62 1.79
C ILE A 66 -30.54 12.62 0.69
N GLY A 67 -30.57 11.32 0.98
CA GLY A 67 -30.29 10.26 0.02
C GLY A 67 -31.19 10.32 -1.22
N LYS A 68 -32.52 10.42 -1.03
CA LYS A 68 -33.50 10.56 -2.13
C LYS A 68 -33.24 11.80 -2.97
N ARG A 69 -32.93 12.94 -2.34
CA ARG A 69 -32.63 14.19 -3.05
C ARG A 69 -31.36 14.08 -3.89
N GLU A 70 -30.28 13.53 -3.34
CA GLU A 70 -29.03 13.37 -4.09
C GLU A 70 -29.17 12.33 -5.21
N ALA A 71 -29.84 11.19 -4.96
CA ALA A 71 -30.18 10.20 -5.98
C ALA A 71 -31.03 10.79 -7.11
N ALA A 72 -32.04 11.62 -6.78
CA ALA A 72 -32.89 12.26 -7.78
C ALA A 72 -32.09 13.21 -8.70
N LYS A 73 -31.05 13.88 -8.20
CA LYS A 73 -30.16 14.70 -9.04
C LYS A 73 -29.38 13.87 -10.05
N VAL A 74 -28.96 12.65 -9.66
CA VAL A 74 -28.29 11.70 -10.56
C VAL A 74 -29.26 11.21 -11.63
N LEU A 75 -30.46 10.78 -11.24
CA LEU A 75 -31.50 10.30 -12.17
C LEU A 75 -31.99 11.38 -13.13
N ALA A 76 -32.02 12.65 -12.69
CA ALA A 76 -32.37 13.79 -13.53
C ALA A 76 -31.25 14.21 -14.50
N GLY A 77 -30.10 13.54 -14.49
CA GLY A 77 -28.93 13.90 -15.31
C GLY A 77 -28.23 15.19 -14.89
N ASN A 78 -28.63 15.78 -13.76
CA ASN A 78 -28.19 17.10 -13.30
C ASN A 78 -26.94 17.04 -12.40
N ALA A 79 -26.53 15.86 -11.96
CA ALA A 79 -25.34 15.65 -11.16
C ALA A 79 -24.68 14.32 -11.50
N LEU A 80 -23.99 14.25 -12.64
CA LEU A 80 -22.88 13.30 -12.77
C LEU A 80 -21.71 13.83 -11.93
N SER A 81 -21.85 13.73 -10.60
CA SER A 81 -20.70 13.64 -9.71
C SER A 81 -20.08 12.27 -9.98
N ILE A 82 -19.24 12.19 -11.01
CA ILE A 82 -18.54 10.94 -11.37
C ILE A 82 -17.46 10.71 -10.32
N THR A 83 -17.84 10.15 -9.19
CA THR A 83 -16.92 9.57 -8.21
C THR A 83 -16.67 8.11 -8.60
N GLY A 84 -15.62 7.85 -9.40
CA GLY A 84 -15.11 6.49 -9.68
C GLY A 84 -14.81 6.09 -11.13
N GLY A 85 -14.83 7.01 -12.10
CA GLY A 85 -14.54 6.72 -13.52
C GLY A 85 -15.76 6.37 -14.37
N LEU A 86 -15.53 5.98 -15.64
CA LEU A 86 -16.57 5.80 -16.67
C LEU A 86 -17.57 4.65 -16.41
N ASN A 87 -17.37 3.85 -15.35
CA ASN A 87 -18.21 2.69 -14.99
C ASN A 87 -18.84 2.80 -13.59
N SER A 88 -18.75 3.97 -12.94
CA SER A 88 -19.31 4.24 -11.62
C SER A 88 -20.37 5.34 -11.73
N ILE A 89 -21.62 5.02 -11.43
CA ILE A 89 -22.71 6.01 -11.44
C ILE A 89 -23.29 6.09 -10.04
N GLY A 90 -23.11 7.21 -9.36
CA GLY A 90 -23.54 7.37 -7.96
C GLY A 90 -23.53 8.83 -7.52
N PHE A 91 -23.50 9.06 -6.21
CA PHE A 91 -23.49 10.42 -5.65
C PHE A 91 -22.59 10.54 -4.43
N SER A 92 -22.25 11.77 -4.08
CA SER A 92 -21.50 12.12 -2.88
C SER A 92 -22.20 13.23 -2.11
N TYR A 93 -22.22 13.16 -0.79
CA TYR A 93 -22.71 14.21 0.09
C TYR A 93 -21.70 14.50 1.20
N LYS A 94 -21.55 15.77 1.58
CA LYS A 94 -20.59 16.20 2.59
C LYS A 94 -21.25 17.15 3.59
N LYS A 95 -20.93 16.98 4.87
CA LYS A 95 -21.37 17.84 5.95
C LYS A 95 -20.19 18.21 6.86
N PRO A 96 -19.81 19.49 6.96
CA PRO A 96 -18.85 19.93 7.95
C PRO A 96 -19.52 20.04 9.33
N PHE A 97 -18.81 19.61 10.37
CA PHE A 97 -19.07 19.90 11.77
C PHE A 97 -17.98 20.84 12.31
N ILE A 98 -18.10 21.26 13.57
CA ILE A 98 -17.15 22.19 14.20
C ILE A 98 -15.74 21.58 14.21
N ASN A 99 -15.61 20.36 14.74
CA ASN A 99 -14.31 19.71 14.98
C ASN A 99 -13.98 18.60 13.97
N PHE A 100 -14.92 18.19 13.13
CA PHE A 100 -14.74 17.10 12.16
C PHE A 100 -15.56 17.33 10.89
N GLY A 101 -15.32 16.53 9.87
CA GLY A 101 -16.12 16.47 8.65
C GLY A 101 -16.67 15.08 8.43
N VAL A 102 -17.87 15.00 7.84
CA VAL A 102 -18.44 13.75 7.33
C VAL A 102 -18.57 13.84 5.82
N SER A 103 -18.13 12.80 5.12
CA SER A 103 -18.48 12.57 3.71
C SER A 103 -19.11 11.20 3.53
N VAL A 104 -20.11 11.14 2.66
CA VAL A 104 -20.72 9.89 2.23
C VAL A 104 -20.65 9.81 0.71
N ASP A 105 -20.30 8.64 0.20
CA ASP A 105 -20.14 8.38 -1.22
C ASP A 105 -20.82 7.04 -1.55
N ARG A 106 -21.77 7.05 -2.48
CA ARG A 106 -22.39 5.85 -3.02
C ARG A 106 -21.91 5.65 -4.45
N ASN A 107 -21.46 4.44 -4.76
CA ASN A 107 -21.06 4.04 -6.09
C ASN A 107 -21.78 2.75 -6.50
N LEU A 108 -22.22 2.65 -7.76
CA LEU A 108 -22.86 1.49 -8.33
C LEU A 108 -22.10 0.97 -9.55
N ALA A 109 -21.96 -0.34 -9.64
CA ALA A 109 -21.47 -1.05 -10.81
C ALA A 109 -22.37 -2.27 -11.11
N PRO A 110 -22.58 -2.63 -12.39
CA PRO A 110 -23.23 -3.90 -12.72
C PRO A 110 -22.37 -5.07 -12.25
N ASP A 111 -23.01 -6.13 -11.77
CA ASP A 111 -22.31 -7.37 -11.47
C ASP A 111 -21.94 -8.09 -12.78
N LEU A 112 -20.66 -8.42 -12.96
CA LEU A 112 -20.17 -9.08 -14.17
C LEU A 112 -20.60 -10.55 -14.28
N PHE A 113 -21.16 -11.12 -13.21
CA PHE A 113 -21.53 -12.53 -13.12
C PHE A 113 -23.04 -12.75 -12.88
N ASP A 114 -23.81 -11.66 -12.82
CA ASP A 114 -25.27 -11.70 -12.69
C ASP A 114 -25.89 -10.50 -13.40
N ASP A 115 -26.53 -10.77 -14.55
CA ASP A 115 -27.12 -9.77 -15.44
C ASP A 115 -28.23 -8.93 -14.80
N LYS A 116 -28.72 -9.32 -13.61
CA LYS A 116 -29.80 -8.62 -12.89
C LYS A 116 -29.32 -7.95 -11.60
N ARG A 117 -28.05 -8.12 -11.23
CA ARG A 117 -27.53 -7.65 -9.94
C ARG A 117 -26.62 -6.44 -10.12
N TRP A 118 -26.74 -5.52 -9.19
CA TRP A 118 -25.90 -4.33 -9.08
C TRP A 118 -25.12 -4.38 -7.78
N ILE A 119 -23.83 -4.09 -7.84
CA ILE A 119 -22.94 -3.96 -6.69
C ILE A 119 -23.01 -2.50 -6.23
N VAL A 120 -23.46 -2.29 -5.01
CA VAL A 120 -23.51 -0.98 -4.36
C VAL A 120 -22.36 -0.89 -3.38
N THR A 121 -21.48 0.09 -3.56
CA THR A 121 -20.39 0.41 -2.66
C THR A 121 -20.68 1.74 -1.97
N ASP A 122 -21.10 1.65 -0.71
CA ASP A 122 -21.34 2.78 0.16
C ASP A 122 -20.09 3.07 0.98
N THR A 123 -19.68 4.33 1.06
CA THR A 123 -18.54 4.80 1.82
C THR A 123 -18.96 5.92 2.75
N PHE A 124 -18.62 5.82 4.03
CA PHE A 124 -18.82 6.88 5.02
C PHE A 124 -17.48 7.23 5.63
N THR A 125 -17.07 8.48 5.55
CA THR A 125 -15.77 8.95 6.03
C THR A 125 -15.95 10.03 7.08
N VAL A 126 -15.27 9.88 8.22
CA VAL A 126 -15.10 10.90 9.25
C VAL A 126 -13.66 11.38 9.18
N ASP A 127 -13.47 12.67 8.95
CA ASP A 127 -12.16 13.31 8.94
C ASP A 127 -12.05 14.30 10.12
N ILE A 128 -11.01 14.16 10.94
CA ILE A 128 -10.74 15.02 12.09
C ILE A 128 -9.42 15.75 11.85
N ASP A 129 -9.48 17.07 11.76
CA ASP A 129 -8.32 17.93 11.52
C ASP A 129 -7.72 18.38 12.86
N ALA A 130 -6.44 18.06 13.08
CA ALA A 130 -5.75 18.40 14.31
C ALA A 130 -5.76 19.91 14.58
N SER A 131 -5.60 20.74 13.55
CA SER A 131 -5.59 22.19 13.70
C SER A 131 -6.92 22.74 14.21
N LYS A 132 -8.06 22.13 13.82
CA LYS A 132 -9.39 22.53 14.29
C LYS A 132 -9.62 22.11 15.73
N VAL A 133 -9.34 20.83 16.04
CA VAL A 133 -9.51 20.31 17.40
C VAL A 133 -8.64 21.09 18.38
N LEU A 134 -7.36 21.26 18.06
CA LEU A 134 -6.41 22.01 18.88
C LEU A 134 -6.77 23.49 18.96
N GLY A 135 -7.26 24.08 17.86
CA GLY A 135 -7.71 25.46 17.85
C GLY A 135 -8.88 25.65 18.81
N SER A 136 -9.89 24.78 18.73
CA SER A 136 -11.03 24.80 19.65
C SER A 136 -10.64 24.58 21.11
N LEU A 137 -9.69 23.68 21.39
CA LEU A 137 -9.20 23.43 22.76
C LEU A 137 -8.35 24.59 23.29
N ARG A 138 -7.57 25.26 22.43
CA ARG A 138 -6.78 26.43 22.79
C ARG A 138 -7.68 27.62 23.06
N ASP A 139 -8.66 27.85 22.18
CA ASP A 139 -9.60 28.97 22.28
C ASP A 139 -10.52 28.82 23.52
N SER A 140 -10.77 27.59 23.98
CA SER A 140 -11.47 27.32 25.24
C SER A 140 -10.58 27.36 26.50
N GLY A 141 -9.26 27.52 26.33
CA GLY A 141 -8.28 27.51 27.42
C GLY A 141 -7.99 26.12 28.01
N ALA A 142 -8.49 25.04 27.40
CA ALA A 142 -8.26 23.66 27.85
C ALA A 142 -6.80 23.21 27.67
N ILE A 143 -6.11 23.76 26.67
CA ILE A 143 -4.69 23.54 26.42
C ILE A 143 -3.96 24.87 26.27
N ASP A 144 -2.68 24.88 26.66
CA ASP A 144 -1.74 25.94 26.34
C ASP A 144 -0.70 25.42 25.35
N MET A 145 -0.44 26.23 24.32
CA MET A 145 0.40 25.87 23.18
C MET A 145 0.91 27.13 22.47
N THR A 146 2.20 27.14 22.12
CA THR A 146 2.78 28.22 21.31
C THR A 146 2.25 28.16 19.87
N GLU A 147 2.21 29.30 19.17
CA GLU A 147 1.85 29.35 17.75
C GLU A 147 2.74 28.44 16.87
N GLN A 148 4.01 28.29 17.26
CA GLN A 148 4.94 27.39 16.58
C GLN A 148 4.53 25.92 16.74
N ASN A 149 4.16 25.51 17.96
CA ASN A 149 3.69 24.16 18.22
C ASN A 149 2.34 23.92 17.53
N PHE A 150 1.45 24.91 17.51
CA PHE A 150 0.15 24.82 16.83
C PHE A 150 0.30 24.62 15.33
N ALA A 151 1.18 25.39 14.68
CA ALA A 151 1.51 25.23 13.27
C ALA A 151 2.10 23.84 12.96
N ALA A 152 2.75 23.20 13.92
CA ALA A 152 3.31 21.85 13.76
C ALA A 152 2.22 20.79 13.52
N PHE A 153 0.98 21.01 13.98
CA PHE A 153 -0.16 20.12 13.75
C PHE A 153 -0.91 20.37 12.42
N ALA A 154 -0.60 21.45 11.70
CA ALA A 154 -1.32 21.80 10.47
C ALA A 154 -1.18 20.71 9.39
N GLY A 155 -2.29 20.18 8.89
CA GLY A 155 -2.31 19.07 7.92
C GLY A 155 -2.12 17.68 8.53
N VAL A 156 -2.18 17.54 9.87
CA VAL A 156 -2.39 16.26 10.53
C VAL A 156 -3.90 16.00 10.58
N VAL A 157 -4.34 14.93 9.92
CA VAL A 157 -5.73 14.54 9.80
C VAL A 157 -5.86 13.08 10.16
N PHE A 158 -6.74 12.79 11.11
CA PHE A 158 -7.22 11.44 11.35
C PHE A 158 -8.41 11.18 10.45
N LYS A 159 -8.45 10.00 9.84
CA LYS A 159 -9.52 9.56 8.95
C LYS A 159 -10.01 8.20 9.36
N ARG A 160 -11.31 8.11 9.62
CA ARG A 160 -12.05 6.85 9.78
C ARG A 160 -12.96 6.66 8.59
N LYS A 161 -12.76 5.57 7.86
CA LYS A 161 -13.55 5.22 6.69
C LYS A 161 -14.29 3.92 6.93
N PHE A 162 -15.60 3.95 6.76
CA PHE A 162 -16.44 2.76 6.62
C PHE A 162 -16.71 2.52 5.15
N THR A 163 -16.71 1.26 4.73
CA THR A 163 -17.13 0.86 3.40
C THR A 163 -18.07 -0.31 3.53
N TRP A 164 -19.25 -0.23 2.92
CA TRP A 164 -20.24 -1.29 2.89
C TRP A 164 -20.50 -1.66 1.43
N VAL A 165 -20.22 -2.92 1.09
CA VAL A 165 -20.55 -3.47 -0.22
C VAL A 165 -21.76 -4.38 -0.07
N HIS A 166 -22.83 -4.06 -0.80
CA HIS A 166 -24.08 -4.82 -0.83
C HIS A 166 -24.62 -4.91 -2.27
N TYR A 167 -25.74 -5.61 -2.45
CA TYR A 167 -26.29 -5.89 -3.77
C TYR A 167 -27.72 -5.37 -3.90
N ALA A 168 -28.07 -4.92 -5.11
CA ALA A 168 -29.41 -4.49 -5.48
C ALA A 168 -29.89 -5.18 -6.77
N ASN A 169 -31.20 -5.29 -6.94
CA ASN A 169 -31.81 -5.96 -8.10
C ASN A 169 -31.93 -5.07 -9.35
N SER A 170 -31.59 -3.79 -9.21
CA SER A 170 -31.55 -2.85 -10.32
C SER A 170 -30.70 -1.63 -9.96
N TYR A 171 -30.30 -0.87 -10.97
CA TYR A 171 -29.62 0.41 -10.78
C TYR A 171 -30.42 1.37 -9.89
N ASN A 172 -31.73 1.51 -10.14
CA ASN A 172 -32.59 2.43 -9.41
C ASN A 172 -32.75 2.00 -7.94
N ASP A 173 -32.91 0.70 -7.71
CA ASP A 173 -32.97 0.10 -6.37
C ASP A 173 -31.66 0.35 -5.61
N GLY A 174 -30.50 0.10 -6.23
CA GLY A 174 -29.21 0.35 -5.59
C GLY A 174 -28.97 1.84 -5.29
N LEU A 175 -29.48 2.74 -6.14
CA LEU A 175 -29.27 4.18 -5.98
C LEU A 175 -30.17 4.74 -4.87
N MET A 176 -31.41 4.25 -4.76
CA MET A 176 -32.45 4.79 -3.89
C MET A 176 -32.71 3.98 -2.61
N GLY A 177 -32.20 2.76 -2.51
CA GLY A 177 -32.40 1.86 -1.38
C GLY A 177 -31.33 1.98 -0.30
N HIS A 178 -31.61 1.41 0.86
CA HIS A 178 -30.63 1.16 1.92
C HIS A 178 -29.75 2.35 2.35
N PHE A 179 -30.33 3.55 2.51
CA PHE A 179 -29.54 4.73 2.91
C PHE A 179 -28.98 4.62 4.33
N GLU A 180 -29.54 3.76 5.17
CA GLU A 180 -29.00 3.43 6.48
C GLU A 180 -27.58 2.83 6.39
N LYS A 181 -27.31 2.02 5.34
CA LYS A 181 -25.99 1.44 5.07
C LYS A 181 -24.96 2.51 4.67
N LEU A 182 -25.43 3.60 4.05
CA LEU A 182 -24.61 4.73 3.61
C LEU A 182 -24.34 5.75 4.72
N PHE A 183 -25.35 6.15 5.48
CA PHE A 183 -25.25 7.24 6.46
C PHE A 183 -24.93 6.76 7.88
N MET A 184 -25.20 5.48 8.20
CA MET A 184 -25.01 4.92 9.53
C MET A 184 -24.27 3.57 9.53
N PRO A 185 -23.19 3.37 8.75
CA PRO A 185 -22.51 2.08 8.67
C PRO A 185 -21.85 1.64 9.98
N PHE A 186 -21.56 2.57 10.89
CA PHE A 186 -21.02 2.26 12.21
C PHE A 186 -21.99 1.43 13.08
N ASN A 187 -23.30 1.51 12.83
CA ASN A 187 -24.29 0.70 13.54
C ASN A 187 -24.16 -0.80 13.19
N ALA A 188 -23.67 -1.12 12.00
CA ALA A 188 -23.57 -2.51 11.55
C ALA A 188 -22.42 -3.28 12.20
N LEU A 189 -21.41 -2.58 12.73
CA LEU A 189 -20.26 -3.18 13.43
C LEU A 189 -20.52 -3.36 14.92
N THR A 190 -21.76 -3.73 15.26
CA THR A 190 -22.12 -4.23 16.59
C THR A 190 -22.34 -5.74 16.50
N PHE A 191 -22.07 -6.46 17.58
CA PHE A 191 -22.23 -7.92 17.62
C PHE A 191 -23.59 -8.39 17.08
N SER A 192 -24.68 -7.75 17.52
CA SER A 192 -26.04 -8.10 17.13
C SER A 192 -26.38 -7.80 15.67
N ASN A 193 -25.70 -6.84 15.03
CA ASN A 193 -25.93 -6.49 13.64
C ASN A 193 -25.02 -7.25 12.68
N VAL A 194 -23.81 -7.63 13.12
CA VAL A 194 -22.92 -8.54 12.38
C VAL A 194 -23.59 -9.90 12.13
N ALA A 195 -24.32 -10.42 13.13
CA ALA A 195 -25.09 -11.66 12.99
C ALA A 195 -26.22 -11.57 11.95
N LYS A 196 -26.63 -10.37 11.56
CA LYS A 196 -27.78 -10.09 10.67
C LYS A 196 -27.37 -9.59 9.29
N LEU A 197 -26.09 -9.68 8.94
CA LEU A 197 -25.63 -9.28 7.61
C LEU A 197 -26.24 -10.17 6.55
N ASP A 198 -26.72 -9.55 5.47
CA ASP A 198 -27.25 -10.26 4.32
C ASP A 198 -26.14 -11.07 3.64
N ALA A 199 -26.53 -12.12 2.92
CA ALA A 199 -25.57 -12.99 2.24
C ALA A 199 -24.68 -12.20 1.27
N ASN A 200 -23.37 -12.46 1.32
CA ASN A 200 -22.33 -11.85 0.50
C ASN A 200 -22.05 -10.36 0.77
N GLU A 201 -22.62 -9.78 1.83
CA GLU A 201 -22.28 -8.41 2.23
C GLU A 201 -20.90 -8.31 2.86
N MET A 202 -20.26 -7.17 2.64
CA MET A 202 -18.93 -6.86 3.19
C MET A 202 -18.94 -5.49 3.84
N ILE A 203 -18.41 -5.41 5.06
CA ILE A 203 -18.23 -4.16 5.78
C ILE A 203 -16.77 -4.02 6.20
N PHE A 204 -16.20 -2.87 5.90
CA PHE A 204 -14.84 -2.50 6.26
C PHE A 204 -14.88 -1.25 7.15
N LYS A 205 -14.06 -1.24 8.21
CA LYS A 205 -13.75 -0.06 9.02
C LYS A 205 -12.25 0.13 9.00
N GLU A 206 -11.78 1.25 8.46
CA GLU A 206 -10.36 1.58 8.35
C GLU A 206 -10.06 2.90 9.06
N ASP A 207 -9.14 2.88 10.01
CA ASP A 207 -8.62 4.08 10.66
C ASP A 207 -7.23 4.38 10.09
N SER A 208 -6.97 5.65 9.79
CA SER A 208 -5.72 6.11 9.21
C SER A 208 -5.36 7.51 9.67
N ILE A 209 -4.06 7.85 9.65
CA ILE A 209 -3.57 9.18 9.96
C ILE A 209 -2.72 9.71 8.82
N SER A 210 -2.85 10.99 8.50
CA SER A 210 -2.02 11.61 7.48
C SER A 210 -0.56 11.69 7.94
N VAL A 211 0.35 11.22 7.11
CA VAL A 211 1.78 11.40 7.25
C VAL A 211 2.24 12.55 6.38
N LYS A 212 2.88 13.53 7.04
CA LYS A 212 3.55 14.65 6.40
C LYS A 212 4.79 14.15 5.66
N ALA A 213 4.60 13.61 4.47
CA ALA A 213 5.68 13.31 3.55
C ALA A 213 6.05 14.59 2.77
N GLY A 214 6.63 15.56 3.48
CA GLY A 214 7.22 16.76 2.90
C GLY A 214 6.27 17.94 2.64
N GLY A 215 6.45 19.00 3.43
CA GLY A 215 6.01 20.36 3.10
C GLY A 215 4.54 20.70 3.39
N LEU A 216 4.34 21.77 4.17
CA LEU A 216 3.05 22.41 4.43
C LEU A 216 2.51 23.08 3.17
N VAL A 217 1.34 22.63 2.71
CA VAL A 217 0.30 23.53 2.15
C VAL A 217 -1.03 23.03 2.70
N SER A 218 -1.45 23.58 3.84
CA SER A 218 -2.81 23.40 4.34
C SER A 218 -3.76 24.20 3.47
N ALA A 219 -4.22 23.61 2.37
CA ALA A 219 -5.52 23.99 1.85
C ALA A 219 -6.57 23.24 2.68
N PRO A 220 -7.61 23.90 3.20
CA PRO A 220 -8.68 23.20 3.90
C PRO A 220 -9.28 22.15 2.97
N LEU A 221 -9.23 20.88 3.39
CA LEU A 221 -9.71 19.71 2.64
C LEU A 221 -11.23 19.73 2.33
N TYR A 222 -11.92 20.80 2.73
CA TYR A 222 -13.37 20.95 2.69
C TYR A 222 -13.90 21.57 1.39
N THR A 223 -13.04 22.00 0.47
CA THR A 223 -13.50 22.52 -0.83
C THR A 223 -13.57 21.37 -1.84
N GLY A 224 -14.79 21.03 -2.23
CA GLY A 224 -15.13 19.81 -2.95
C GLY A 224 -14.42 19.66 -4.29
N VAL A 225 -13.33 18.89 -4.30
CA VAL A 225 -12.86 18.00 -5.37
C VAL A 225 -12.02 16.95 -4.64
N THR A 226 -12.21 15.65 -4.87
CA THR A 226 -11.28 14.60 -4.39
C THR A 226 -9.87 14.69 -5.02
N GLY A 227 -9.60 15.76 -5.76
CA GLY A 227 -8.28 16.11 -6.28
C GLY A 227 -8.18 17.56 -6.72
N MET A 228 -7.87 18.48 -5.79
CA MET A 228 -7.14 19.75 -6.00
C MET A 228 -6.57 20.13 -4.61
N ALA A 229 -5.32 20.54 -4.36
CA ALA A 229 -4.15 20.85 -5.15
C ALA A 229 -2.87 20.58 -4.30
N GLY A 230 -1.78 20.16 -4.93
CA GLY A 230 -0.41 20.39 -4.43
C GLY A 230 0.24 19.35 -3.51
N VAL A 231 -0.49 18.63 -2.64
CA VAL A 231 0.10 17.58 -1.79
C VAL A 231 -0.92 16.45 -1.59
N LEU A 232 -0.67 15.28 -2.18
CA LEU A 232 -1.37 14.04 -1.77
C LEU A 232 -0.92 13.72 -0.34
N ALA A 233 -1.74 14.07 0.64
CA ALA A 233 -1.54 13.60 2.01
C ALA A 233 -1.50 12.07 1.99
N ARG A 234 -0.34 11.49 2.30
CA ARG A 234 -0.19 10.04 2.40
C ARG A 234 -0.79 9.61 3.73
N PHE A 235 -1.91 8.89 3.71
CA PHE A 235 -2.44 8.30 4.93
C PHE A 235 -1.72 7.00 5.25
N GLU A 236 -1.29 6.84 6.50
CA GLU A 236 -0.83 5.58 7.05
C GLU A 236 -1.98 4.93 7.81
N ARG A 237 -2.29 3.70 7.41
CA ARG A 237 -3.34 2.88 8.03
C ARG A 237 -2.90 2.45 9.42
N LEU A 238 -3.74 2.72 10.41
CA LEU A 238 -3.54 2.37 11.81
C LEU A 238 -4.22 1.03 12.12
N THR A 239 -5.48 0.90 11.75
CA THR A 239 -6.27 -0.32 11.98
C THR A 239 -7.22 -0.57 10.83
N ARG A 240 -7.60 -1.83 10.64
CA ARG A 240 -8.67 -2.22 9.73
C ARG A 240 -9.41 -3.42 10.28
N VAL A 241 -10.73 -3.30 10.37
CA VAL A 241 -11.64 -4.42 10.58
C VAL A 241 -12.42 -4.67 9.30
N GLU A 242 -12.62 -5.94 9.00
CA GLU A 242 -13.35 -6.42 7.84
C GLU A 242 -14.27 -7.54 8.30
N VAL A 243 -15.56 -7.41 7.98
CA VAL A 243 -16.59 -8.40 8.26
C VAL A 243 -17.22 -8.77 6.94
N VAL A 244 -17.25 -10.06 6.62
CA VAL A 244 -17.80 -10.60 5.39
C VAL A 244 -18.82 -11.68 5.75
N SER A 245 -20.05 -11.49 5.30
CA SER A 245 -21.07 -12.54 5.35
C SER A 245 -20.90 -13.41 4.11
N LEU A 246 -20.56 -14.67 4.31
CA LEU A 246 -20.49 -15.64 3.23
C LEU A 246 -21.89 -16.22 3.02
N GLY A 247 -22.33 -16.36 1.77
CA GLY A 247 -23.65 -16.92 1.43
C GLY A 247 -23.90 -18.37 1.89
N ASN A 248 -22.96 -18.99 2.61
CA ASN A 248 -23.06 -20.30 3.27
C ASN A 248 -23.30 -20.20 4.79
N SER A 249 -23.86 -19.10 5.27
CA SER A 249 -24.20 -18.87 6.69
C SER A 249 -22.99 -18.79 7.62
N ASN A 250 -21.84 -18.33 7.13
CA ASN A 250 -20.66 -18.05 7.94
C ASN A 250 -20.30 -16.57 7.88
N ILE A 251 -19.87 -16.01 9.00
CA ILE A 251 -19.30 -14.67 9.09
C ILE A 251 -17.79 -14.79 9.22
N GLN A 252 -17.06 -14.21 8.28
CA GLN A 252 -15.63 -14.02 8.39
C GLN A 252 -15.33 -12.64 8.97
N VAL A 253 -14.54 -12.60 10.04
CA VAL A 253 -14.07 -11.37 10.65
C VAL A 253 -12.55 -11.34 10.57
N SER A 254 -11.98 -10.27 10.04
CA SER A 254 -10.55 -10.03 10.12
C SER A 254 -10.26 -8.67 10.73
N SER A 255 -9.24 -8.63 11.58
CA SER A 255 -8.81 -7.39 12.25
C SER A 255 -7.32 -7.26 12.13
N GLU A 256 -6.87 -6.15 11.57
CA GLU A 256 -5.48 -5.79 11.36
C GLU A 256 -5.16 -4.56 12.21
N LYS A 257 -4.14 -4.69 13.06
CA LYS A 257 -3.56 -3.55 13.79
C LYS A 257 -2.16 -3.30 13.30
N THR A 258 -1.85 -2.06 12.94
CA THR A 258 -0.51 -1.62 12.53
C THR A 258 0.06 -0.71 13.60
N LYS A 259 1.11 -1.15 14.28
CA LYS A 259 1.91 -0.29 15.16
C LYS A 259 2.94 0.41 14.28
N VAL A 260 2.99 1.74 14.33
CA VAL A 260 3.93 2.58 13.56
C VAL A 260 4.80 3.35 14.51
N ALA A 261 6.02 3.54 14.05
CA ALA A 261 7.14 3.56 14.92
C ALA A 261 8.34 4.06 14.12
N SER A 262 8.71 5.32 14.34
CA SER A 262 9.76 6.02 13.59
C SER A 262 10.40 7.15 14.43
N ALA A 263 11.72 7.33 14.34
CA ALA A 263 12.46 8.28 15.17
C ALA A 263 12.44 9.60 14.40
N GLY A 264 11.47 10.47 14.71
CA GLY A 264 11.35 11.75 14.02
C GLY A 264 10.28 12.68 14.60
N PHE A 265 10.53 13.98 14.43
CA PHE A 265 9.68 15.11 14.87
C PHE A 265 8.20 14.97 14.45
N ASN A 266 7.92 14.49 13.23
CA ASN A 266 6.55 14.33 12.72
C ASN A 266 5.73 13.28 13.49
N LEU A 267 6.37 12.25 14.08
CA LEU A 267 5.65 11.26 14.86
C LEU A 267 5.33 11.73 16.27
N ALA A 268 6.16 12.58 16.88
CA ALA A 268 5.84 13.13 18.19
C ALA A 268 4.55 13.98 18.11
N ILE A 269 4.38 14.72 17.02
CA ILE A 269 3.15 15.48 16.73
C ILE A 269 1.96 14.55 16.49
N GLN A 270 2.14 13.48 15.70
CA GLN A 270 1.07 12.50 15.47
C GLN A 270 0.69 11.74 16.74
N ALA A 271 1.67 11.38 17.57
CA ALA A 271 1.45 10.72 18.85
C ALA A 271 0.72 11.65 19.82
N ASP A 272 1.14 12.90 19.95
CA ASP A 272 0.42 13.90 20.75
C ASP A 272 -0.99 14.13 20.22
N PHE A 273 -1.19 14.16 18.90
CA PHE A 273 -2.53 14.28 18.32
C PHE A 273 -3.39 13.03 18.56
N LEU A 274 -2.83 11.83 18.45
CA LEU A 274 -3.55 10.59 18.77
C LEU A 274 -3.86 10.48 20.27
N LYS A 275 -2.99 10.97 21.15
CA LYS A 275 -3.27 11.10 22.59
C LYS A 275 -4.41 12.08 22.83
N ILE A 276 -4.43 13.23 22.14
CA ILE A 276 -5.56 14.17 22.21
C ILE A 276 -6.84 13.52 21.70
N LEU A 277 -6.82 12.90 20.53
CA LEU A 277 -7.95 12.14 20.02
C LEU A 277 -8.36 11.04 20.99
N ARG A 278 -7.43 10.45 21.75
CA ARG A 278 -7.76 9.49 22.79
C ARG A 278 -8.45 10.10 24.00
N MET A 279 -8.01 11.28 24.40
CA MET A 279 -8.64 12.05 25.46
C MET A 279 -9.99 12.64 25.05
N THR A 280 -10.19 12.95 23.76
CA THR A 280 -11.37 13.68 23.28
C THR A 280 -12.37 12.81 22.51
N LEU A 281 -11.98 11.73 21.82
CA LEU A 281 -12.86 11.07 20.84
C LEU A 281 -12.69 9.53 20.66
N LEU A 282 -11.57 8.89 21.02
CA LEU A 282 -11.22 7.50 20.62
C LEU A 282 -10.35 6.71 21.64
N SER A 283 -10.91 5.76 22.40
CA SER A 283 -10.16 5.04 23.45
C SER A 283 -9.22 3.90 22.95
N TYR A 284 -7.90 4.05 23.23
CA TYR A 284 -6.74 3.09 23.24
C TYR A 284 -6.31 2.42 21.90
N ASP A 285 -5.04 2.14 21.54
CA ASP A 285 -3.72 1.96 22.19
C ASP A 285 -2.57 2.27 21.18
N PHE A 286 -1.45 2.92 21.57
CA PHE A 286 -0.26 3.10 20.72
C PHE A 286 1.06 3.14 21.52
N ASN A 287 2.06 2.32 21.13
CA ASN A 287 3.47 2.50 21.52
C ASN A 287 4.47 1.78 20.58
N TYR A 288 5.51 2.53 20.18
CA TYR A 288 6.91 2.17 19.88
C TYR A 288 7.43 1.56 18.54
N GLU A 289 8.70 1.96 18.27
CA GLU A 289 9.80 1.71 17.29
C GLU A 289 9.90 0.53 16.27
N MET A 290 8.85 -0.12 15.75
CA MET A 290 8.87 -1.09 14.62
C MET A 290 7.52 -1.09 13.85
N GLN A 291 7.48 -1.05 12.50
CA GLN A 291 6.21 -1.29 11.78
C GLN A 291 5.89 -2.78 11.83
N SER A 292 5.14 -3.17 12.87
CA SER A 292 4.55 -4.49 13.01
C SER A 292 3.06 -4.39 12.73
N SER A 293 2.55 -5.27 11.87
CA SER A 293 1.11 -5.51 11.78
C SER A 293 0.79 -6.93 12.22
N TYR A 294 -0.29 -7.06 12.97
CA TYR A 294 -0.83 -8.33 13.39
C TYR A 294 -2.26 -8.40 12.92
N LYS A 295 -2.60 -9.47 12.21
CA LYS A 295 -3.92 -9.71 11.65
C LYS A 295 -4.43 -11.07 12.05
N VAL A 296 -5.67 -11.12 12.51
CA VAL A 296 -6.35 -12.37 12.88
C VAL A 296 -7.51 -12.58 11.92
N TYR A 297 -7.72 -13.82 11.51
CA TYR A 297 -8.84 -14.25 10.68
C TYR A 297 -9.73 -15.21 11.46
N LEU A 298 -10.97 -14.81 11.69
CA LEU A 298 -12.01 -15.58 12.36
C LEU A 298 -13.04 -16.06 11.33
N ASN A 299 -13.54 -17.28 11.49
CA ASN A 299 -14.72 -17.77 10.79
C ASN A 299 -15.71 -18.32 11.82
N ILE A 300 -16.87 -17.67 11.91
CA ILE A 300 -17.87 -17.94 12.92
C ILE A 300 -19.17 -18.32 12.20
N PRO A 301 -19.78 -19.48 12.49
CA PRO A 301 -21.11 -19.80 11.98
C PRO A 301 -22.11 -18.72 12.37
N GLN A 302 -22.91 -18.25 11.42
CA GLN A 302 -23.88 -17.19 11.65
C GLN A 302 -24.95 -17.63 12.67
N MET A 303 -25.33 -18.91 12.65
CA MET A 303 -26.22 -19.49 13.66
C MET A 303 -25.64 -19.36 15.08
N ASP A 304 -24.36 -19.67 15.26
CA ASP A 304 -23.69 -19.52 16.55
C ASP A 304 -23.74 -18.06 17.03
N LEU A 305 -23.53 -17.09 16.12
CA LEU A 305 -23.65 -15.67 16.45
C LEU A 305 -25.08 -15.24 16.83
N MET A 306 -26.10 -15.83 16.20
CA MET A 306 -27.51 -15.51 16.48
C MET A 306 -28.00 -16.12 17.80
N GLU A 307 -27.47 -17.28 18.17
CA GLU A 307 -27.84 -18.00 19.42
C GLU A 307 -27.00 -17.55 20.63
N MET A 308 -25.85 -16.91 20.39
CA MET A 308 -24.92 -16.51 21.43
C MET A 308 -25.41 -15.28 22.20
N ASP A 309 -25.37 -15.39 23.54
CA ASP A 309 -25.65 -14.27 24.42
C ASP A 309 -24.60 -13.16 24.22
N THR A 310 -25.07 -11.92 24.11
CA THR A 310 -24.26 -10.70 24.04
C THR A 310 -23.28 -10.53 25.20
N GLN A 311 -23.55 -11.20 26.34
CA GLN A 311 -22.66 -11.21 27.52
C GLN A 311 -21.70 -12.40 27.56
N SER A 312 -21.73 -13.29 26.57
CA SER A 312 -20.77 -14.39 26.50
C SER A 312 -19.33 -13.85 26.28
N PRO A 313 -18.30 -14.54 26.80
CA PRO A 313 -16.91 -14.14 26.58
C PRO A 313 -16.58 -13.94 25.09
N VAL A 314 -17.04 -14.85 24.22
CA VAL A 314 -16.82 -14.76 22.77
C VAL A 314 -17.48 -13.50 22.18
N ALA A 315 -18.73 -13.20 22.55
CA ALA A 315 -19.42 -11.99 22.08
C ALA A 315 -18.73 -10.70 22.56
N MET A 316 -18.22 -10.70 23.79
CA MET A 316 -17.46 -9.58 24.35
C MET A 316 -16.15 -9.37 23.60
N GLU A 317 -15.37 -10.43 23.36
CA GLU A 317 -14.10 -10.34 22.65
C GLU A 317 -14.29 -10.00 21.17
N LEU A 318 -15.32 -10.55 20.52
CA LEU A 318 -15.68 -10.16 19.16
C LEU A 318 -16.10 -8.68 19.10
N THR A 319 -16.85 -8.20 20.10
CA THR A 319 -17.19 -6.76 20.20
C THR A 319 -15.93 -5.89 20.37
N GLN A 320 -14.92 -6.35 21.11
CA GLN A 320 -13.63 -5.65 21.16
C GLN A 320 -13.01 -5.58 19.77
N ILE A 321 -12.91 -6.71 19.06
CA ILE A 321 -12.36 -6.78 17.71
C ILE A 321 -13.09 -5.83 16.75
N LEU A 322 -14.42 -5.84 16.71
CA LEU A 322 -15.24 -4.96 15.86
C LEU A 322 -15.06 -3.47 16.17
N LYS A 323 -14.69 -3.15 17.41
CA LYS A 323 -14.33 -1.80 17.86
C LYS A 323 -12.87 -1.44 17.62
N ASN A 324 -12.11 -2.23 16.84
CA ASN A 324 -10.66 -2.10 16.63
C ASN A 324 -9.82 -2.29 17.92
N ARG A 325 -10.34 -3.00 18.93
CA ARG A 325 -9.65 -3.29 20.21
C ARG A 325 -9.02 -4.68 20.20
N GLU A 326 -8.06 -4.92 21.11
CA GLU A 326 -7.44 -6.24 21.23
C GLU A 326 -8.46 -7.15 21.92
N GLY A 327 -8.79 -8.28 21.28
CA GLY A 327 -9.59 -9.32 21.88
C GLY A 327 -8.70 -10.43 22.42
N ASP A 328 -9.16 -11.11 23.46
CA ASP A 328 -8.50 -12.31 23.98
C ASP A 328 -8.56 -13.44 22.95
N LEU A 329 -7.39 -13.76 22.39
CA LEU A 329 -7.25 -14.77 21.35
C LEU A 329 -7.44 -16.19 21.89
N ASP A 330 -7.20 -16.43 23.18
CA ASP A 330 -7.43 -17.73 23.79
C ASP A 330 -8.93 -18.03 23.84
N THR A 331 -9.74 -17.01 24.16
CA THR A 331 -11.21 -17.08 24.11
C THR A 331 -11.73 -17.28 22.68
N LEU A 332 -11.08 -16.68 21.68
CA LEU A 332 -11.49 -16.77 20.27
C LEU A 332 -10.89 -17.96 19.51
N ALA A 333 -9.97 -18.71 20.12
CA ALA A 333 -9.20 -19.79 19.49
C ALA A 333 -10.04 -20.79 18.67
N PRO A 334 -11.27 -21.20 19.08
CA PRO A 334 -12.08 -22.11 18.28
C PRO A 334 -12.49 -21.57 16.90
N TYR A 335 -12.51 -20.24 16.74
CA TYR A 335 -12.93 -19.57 15.52
C TYR A 335 -11.76 -19.01 14.70
N ILE A 336 -10.53 -19.03 15.25
CA ILE A 336 -9.33 -18.56 14.55
C ILE A 336 -8.95 -19.57 13.47
N ILE A 337 -9.00 -19.13 12.20
CA ILE A 337 -8.54 -19.92 11.06
C ILE A 337 -7.06 -19.68 10.81
N SER A 338 -6.61 -18.43 10.95
CA SER A 338 -5.21 -18.06 10.78
C SER A 338 -4.85 -16.75 11.43
N GLU A 339 -3.55 -16.59 11.65
CA GLU A 339 -2.92 -15.37 12.12
C GLU A 339 -1.83 -14.95 11.13
N GLU A 340 -1.74 -13.66 10.83
CA GLU A 340 -0.70 -13.08 10.00
C GLU A 340 0.07 -12.03 10.80
N LYS A 341 1.35 -12.27 11.02
CA LYS A 341 2.28 -11.30 11.61
C LYS A 341 3.20 -10.78 10.54
N LYS A 342 3.31 -9.46 10.44
CA LYS A 342 4.14 -8.81 9.46
C LYS A 342 5.04 -7.79 10.11
N VAL A 343 6.34 -7.89 9.86
CA VAL A 343 7.35 -6.95 10.36
C VAL A 343 8.02 -6.31 9.16
N SER A 344 8.14 -4.99 9.17
CA SER A 344 8.76 -4.29 8.05
C SER A 344 9.79 -3.26 8.45
N GLN A 345 10.87 -3.20 7.67
CA GLN A 345 11.99 -2.28 7.83
C GLN A 345 12.18 -1.51 6.53
N THR A 346 12.23 -0.17 6.60
CA THR A 346 12.41 0.70 5.43
C THR A 346 13.67 1.53 5.59
N ILE A 347 14.52 1.55 4.58
CA ILE A 347 15.72 2.39 4.47
C ILE A 347 15.53 3.28 3.26
N SER A 348 15.71 4.60 3.40
CA SER A 348 15.60 5.53 2.28
C SER A 348 16.72 6.55 2.27
N HIS A 349 17.21 6.88 1.07
CA HIS A 349 18.22 7.89 0.81
C HIS A 349 17.69 8.88 -0.21
N LYS A 350 17.76 10.17 0.10
CA LYS A 350 17.32 11.27 -0.77
C LYS A 350 18.53 12.10 -1.19
N TYR A 351 18.61 12.45 -2.46
CA TYR A 351 19.66 13.30 -3.04
C TYR A 351 19.00 14.41 -3.84
N ASN A 352 19.40 15.66 -3.60
CA ASN A 352 18.86 16.83 -4.27
C ASN A 352 19.99 17.62 -4.93
N PHE A 353 19.82 18.00 -6.20
CA PHE A 353 20.71 18.91 -6.92
C PHE A 353 19.88 19.89 -7.75
N LEU A 354 19.93 21.18 -7.39
CA LEU A 354 19.01 22.18 -7.94
C LEU A 354 17.54 21.68 -7.84
N LEU A 355 16.70 21.92 -8.84
CA LEU A 355 15.30 21.47 -8.88
C LEU A 355 15.12 19.97 -9.12
N LEU A 356 16.22 19.23 -9.34
CA LEU A 356 16.17 17.81 -9.58
C LEU A 356 16.48 17.06 -8.29
N GLY A 357 15.64 16.08 -7.98
CA GLY A 357 15.91 15.16 -6.88
C GLY A 357 15.80 13.71 -7.31
N ALA A 358 16.49 12.86 -6.58
CA ALA A 358 16.41 11.42 -6.71
C ALA A 358 16.33 10.80 -5.32
N GLN A 359 15.49 9.79 -5.16
CA GLN A 359 15.34 9.02 -3.95
C GLN A 359 15.54 7.54 -4.28
N LYS A 360 16.30 6.84 -3.43
CA LYS A 360 16.39 5.38 -3.44
C LYS A 360 15.85 4.86 -2.11
N SER A 361 14.94 3.91 -2.16
CA SER A 361 14.40 3.26 -0.97
C SER A 361 14.49 1.74 -1.10
N SER A 362 14.78 1.09 0.01
CA SER A 362 14.72 -0.35 0.17
C SER A 362 13.77 -0.66 1.32
N LYS A 363 12.81 -1.57 1.15
CA LYS A 363 11.96 -2.06 2.24
C LYS A 363 12.04 -3.58 2.29
N THR A 364 12.23 -4.15 3.46
CA THR A 364 12.12 -5.60 3.70
C THR A 364 10.90 -5.84 4.57
N GLN A 365 10.10 -6.84 4.22
CA GLN A 365 8.95 -7.33 4.98
C GLN A 365 9.15 -8.82 5.25
N GLN A 366 9.00 -9.21 6.51
CA GLN A 366 8.79 -10.61 6.92
C GLN A 366 7.30 -10.78 7.18
N ILE A 367 6.69 -11.82 6.63
CA ILE A 367 5.27 -12.15 6.77
C ILE A 367 5.22 -13.58 7.28
N GLU A 368 4.70 -13.79 8.48
CA GLU A 368 4.46 -15.09 9.09
C GLU A 368 2.97 -15.36 9.10
N ILE A 369 2.54 -16.46 8.49
CA ILE A 369 1.15 -16.92 8.50
C ILE A 369 1.10 -18.20 9.31
N THR A 370 0.36 -18.18 10.41
CA THR A 370 0.12 -19.34 11.27
C THR A 370 -1.27 -19.89 10.97
N LYS A 371 -1.36 -21.18 10.62
CA LYS A 371 -2.62 -21.92 10.42
C LYS A 371 -2.51 -23.26 11.12
N GLU A 372 -3.43 -23.59 12.02
CA GLU A 372 -3.45 -24.88 12.75
C GLU A 372 -2.08 -25.24 13.40
N GLY A 373 -1.39 -24.24 13.96
CA GLY A 373 -0.06 -24.41 14.58
C GLY A 373 1.11 -24.58 13.59
N ARG A 374 0.87 -24.54 12.27
CA ARG A 374 1.92 -24.52 11.24
C ARG A 374 2.23 -23.08 10.85
N VAL A 375 3.49 -22.69 10.95
CA VAL A 375 3.98 -21.35 10.56
C VAL A 375 4.59 -21.43 9.16
N LYS A 376 4.08 -20.59 8.26
CA LYS A 376 4.63 -20.35 6.93
C LYS A 376 5.22 -18.94 6.89
N THR A 377 6.48 -18.81 6.45
CA THR A 377 7.18 -17.53 6.47
C THR A 377 7.52 -17.10 5.04
N PHE A 378 7.23 -15.84 4.75
CA PHE A 378 7.52 -15.20 3.48
C PHE A 378 8.36 -13.94 3.71
N PHE A 379 9.22 -13.66 2.74
CA PHE A 379 10.00 -12.43 2.70
C PHE A 379 9.66 -11.66 1.44
N ARG A 380 9.39 -10.37 1.61
CA ARG A 380 9.10 -9.45 0.52
C ARG A 380 10.02 -8.24 0.58
N HIS A 381 10.81 -8.06 -0.47
CA HIS A 381 11.77 -6.98 -0.59
C HIS A 381 11.36 -6.02 -1.69
N TYR A 382 11.41 -4.74 -1.39
CA TYR A 382 11.10 -3.65 -2.31
C TYR A 382 12.36 -2.85 -2.56
N TYR A 383 12.67 -2.60 -3.82
CA TYR A 383 13.74 -1.71 -4.23
C TYR A 383 13.16 -0.65 -5.16
N GLU A 384 13.22 0.60 -4.73
CA GLU A 384 12.57 1.72 -5.39
C GLU A 384 13.59 2.80 -5.72
N LYS A 385 13.44 3.36 -6.92
CA LYS A 385 14.18 4.52 -7.41
C LYS A 385 13.17 5.52 -7.95
N MET A 386 13.08 6.66 -7.29
CA MET A 386 12.26 7.79 -7.71
C MET A 386 13.15 8.90 -8.23
N LYS A 387 12.83 9.46 -9.39
CA LYS A 387 13.37 10.73 -9.89
C LYS A 387 12.24 11.75 -9.88
N TYR A 388 12.50 12.97 -9.43
CA TYR A 388 11.49 14.01 -9.43
C TYR A 388 12.06 15.37 -9.78
N THR A 389 11.18 16.27 -10.21
CA THR A 389 11.47 17.69 -10.39
C THR A 389 10.63 18.46 -9.38
N GLU A 390 11.27 19.29 -8.58
CA GLU A 390 10.64 20.20 -7.63
C GLU A 390 10.26 21.51 -8.32
N ASP A 391 9.21 22.16 -7.85
CA ASP A 391 8.85 23.50 -8.32
C ASP A 391 9.85 24.55 -7.81
N PHE A 392 10.18 25.52 -8.66
CA PHE A 392 11.21 26.52 -8.35
C PHE A 392 10.80 27.46 -7.23
N LEU A 393 9.54 27.90 -7.25
CA LEU A 393 9.01 28.77 -6.20
C LEU A 393 8.92 28.00 -4.89
N SER A 394 8.36 26.79 -4.89
CA SER A 394 8.27 25.99 -3.67
C SER A 394 9.63 25.65 -3.06
N ARG A 395 10.68 25.47 -3.87
CA ARG A 395 12.05 25.24 -3.36
C ARG A 395 12.69 26.50 -2.79
N LEU A 396 12.46 27.66 -3.40
CA LEU A 396 12.95 28.94 -2.89
C LEU A 396 12.27 29.29 -1.56
N PHE A 397 10.95 29.09 -1.48
CA PHE A 397 10.20 29.22 -0.22
C PHE A 397 10.62 28.17 0.82
N ALA A 398 10.85 26.91 0.43
CA ALA A 398 11.34 25.88 1.35
C ALA A 398 12.71 26.26 1.95
N SER A 399 13.62 26.84 1.15
CA SER A 399 14.92 27.31 1.65
C SER A 399 14.81 28.52 2.57
N LEU A 400 13.88 29.45 2.29
CA LEU A 400 13.60 30.60 3.14
C LEU A 400 13.00 30.16 4.48
N ILE A 401 12.06 29.20 4.43
CA ILE A 401 11.43 28.64 5.63
C ILE A 401 12.46 27.85 6.44
N TYR A 402 13.33 27.05 5.82
CA TYR A 402 14.42 26.37 6.53
C TYR A 402 15.31 27.37 7.27
N ALA A 403 15.70 28.47 6.62
CA ALA A 403 16.54 29.50 7.23
C ALA A 403 15.87 30.20 8.44
N ILE A 404 14.54 30.28 8.46
CA ILE A 404 13.77 30.94 9.53
C ILE A 404 13.37 29.96 10.64
N THR A 405 13.09 28.70 10.29
CA THR A 405 12.42 27.73 11.18
C THR A 405 13.30 26.52 11.55
N ASN A 406 14.52 26.44 10.99
CA ASN A 406 15.45 25.32 11.12
C ASN A 406 14.81 23.94 10.85
N SER A 407 13.71 23.93 10.08
CA SER A 407 12.90 22.76 9.79
C SER A 407 13.04 22.37 8.33
N ASP A 408 13.32 21.09 8.05
CA ASP A 408 13.46 20.55 6.70
C ASP A 408 12.12 20.57 5.95
N VAL A 409 11.82 21.69 5.29
CA VAL A 409 10.67 21.80 4.39
C VAL A 409 11.06 21.19 3.04
N SER A 410 10.36 20.14 2.61
CA SER A 410 10.54 19.59 1.26
C SER A 410 9.70 20.37 0.25
N ALA A 411 10.29 20.71 -0.89
CA ALA A 411 9.62 21.40 -1.98
C ALA A 411 8.56 20.50 -2.66
N THR A 412 7.51 21.11 -3.21
CA THR A 412 6.44 20.40 -3.93
C THR A 412 6.97 19.79 -5.24
N LYS A 413 6.64 18.52 -5.50
CA LYS A 413 7.07 17.80 -6.71
C LYS A 413 6.16 18.16 -7.89
N LEU A 414 6.73 18.78 -8.93
CA LEU A 414 6.06 19.10 -10.18
C LEU A 414 5.82 17.84 -11.05
N ALA A 415 6.78 16.92 -11.02
CA ALA A 415 6.67 15.60 -11.65
C ALA A 415 7.56 14.58 -10.94
N SER A 416 7.16 13.30 -10.97
CA SER A 416 7.94 12.17 -10.47
C SER A 416 7.84 10.96 -11.39
N ASP A 417 8.94 10.24 -11.57
CA ASP A 417 9.05 8.96 -12.26
C ASP A 417 9.66 7.95 -11.28
N THR A 418 8.87 6.96 -10.89
CA THR A 418 9.20 5.96 -9.87
C THR A 418 9.27 4.60 -10.52
N LYS A 419 10.41 3.94 -10.37
CA LYS A 419 10.63 2.55 -10.78
C LYS A 419 10.86 1.71 -9.54
N LYS A 420 10.14 0.59 -9.43
CA LYS A 420 10.18 -0.26 -8.25
C LYS A 420 10.21 -1.72 -8.66
N VAL A 421 11.03 -2.51 -7.98
CA VAL A 421 10.99 -3.97 -8.05
C VAL A 421 10.61 -4.52 -6.70
N THR A 422 9.76 -5.53 -6.71
CA THR A 422 9.36 -6.29 -5.52
C THR A 422 9.72 -7.74 -5.76
N ILE A 423 10.46 -8.35 -4.83
CA ILE A 423 10.82 -9.76 -4.87
C ILE A 423 10.21 -10.40 -3.65
N GLU A 424 9.41 -11.43 -3.85
CA GLU A 424 8.69 -12.13 -2.79
C GLU A 424 8.94 -13.62 -2.88
N TYR A 425 9.35 -14.23 -1.78
CA TYR A 425 9.63 -15.66 -1.71
C TYR A 425 9.25 -16.29 -0.37
N ASP A 426 9.03 -17.60 -0.41
CA ASP A 426 8.80 -18.45 0.75
C ASP A 426 10.14 -18.97 1.30
N ALA A 427 10.45 -18.67 2.56
CA ALA A 427 11.63 -19.17 3.26
C ALA A 427 11.48 -19.00 4.78
N THR A 428 12.21 -19.82 5.55
CA THR A 428 12.24 -19.71 7.03
C THR A 428 13.12 -18.56 7.53
N ARG A 429 13.99 -18.01 6.68
CA ARG A 429 14.90 -16.90 6.99
C ARG A 429 15.11 -15.99 5.77
N ASN A 430 15.61 -14.78 6.02
CA ASN A 430 15.88 -13.79 4.97
C ASN A 430 17.10 -14.19 4.12
N LEU A 431 16.84 -14.89 3.01
CA LEU A 431 17.87 -15.38 2.10
C LEU A 431 18.61 -14.24 1.36
N LEU A 432 17.93 -13.12 1.07
CA LEU A 432 18.55 -11.97 0.40
C LEU A 432 19.59 -11.26 1.26
N GLU A 433 19.36 -11.19 2.58
CA GLU A 433 20.34 -10.64 3.54
C GLU A 433 21.53 -11.59 3.72
N GLY A 434 21.26 -12.90 3.80
CA GLY A 434 22.30 -13.93 3.86
C GLY A 434 23.07 -14.17 2.56
N ARG A 435 22.62 -13.59 1.43
CA ARG A 435 23.09 -13.88 0.06
C ARG A 435 23.05 -15.38 -0.26
N GLU A 436 21.92 -15.99 0.05
CA GLU A 436 21.65 -17.41 -0.16
C GLU A 436 20.71 -17.64 -1.35
N ASP A 437 20.74 -18.86 -1.88
CA ASP A 437 19.95 -19.27 -3.03
C ASP A 437 18.60 -19.85 -2.59
N LEU A 438 17.57 -19.66 -3.41
CA LEU A 438 16.23 -20.20 -3.17
C LEU A 438 16.04 -21.50 -3.95
N TYR A 439 15.73 -22.59 -3.25
CA TYR A 439 15.38 -23.86 -3.87
C TYR A 439 13.94 -23.86 -4.43
N VAL A 440 13.80 -24.01 -5.75
CA VAL A 440 12.55 -23.96 -6.53
C VAL A 440 12.29 -25.26 -7.33
N GLY A 441 12.76 -26.41 -6.81
CA GLY A 441 12.66 -27.71 -7.51
C GLY A 441 11.25 -28.14 -7.95
N GLU A 442 11.18 -29.11 -8.85
CA GLU A 442 10.00 -29.48 -9.64
C GLU A 442 8.79 -30.05 -8.86
N ARG A 443 8.96 -30.39 -7.57
CA ARG A 443 8.01 -31.24 -6.83
C ARG A 443 6.80 -30.57 -6.17
N ALA A 444 6.54 -29.29 -6.44
CA ALA A 444 5.29 -28.65 -6.02
C ALA A 444 4.75 -27.79 -7.16
N SER A 445 4.12 -28.42 -8.14
CA SER A 445 3.47 -27.75 -9.28
C SER A 445 2.44 -26.69 -8.87
N ASN A 446 2.02 -26.70 -7.61
CA ASN A 446 0.97 -25.85 -7.07
C ASN A 446 1.46 -24.87 -5.99
N GLU A 447 2.78 -24.75 -5.72
CA GLU A 447 3.30 -23.77 -4.75
C GLU A 447 4.12 -22.69 -5.46
N GLN A 448 3.57 -21.48 -5.54
CA GLN A 448 4.31 -20.31 -6.02
C GLN A 448 5.35 -19.88 -4.96
N LYS A 449 6.60 -20.38 -5.08
CA LYS A 449 7.69 -20.10 -4.11
C LYS A 449 8.39 -18.75 -4.31
N LEU A 450 8.30 -18.18 -5.51
CA LEU A 450 8.96 -16.94 -5.88
C LEU A 450 8.07 -16.14 -6.84
N SER A 451 8.01 -14.83 -6.62
CA SER A 451 7.38 -13.89 -7.54
C SER A 451 8.15 -12.58 -7.56
N MET A 452 8.08 -11.90 -8.70
CA MET A 452 8.60 -10.56 -8.87
C MET A 452 7.51 -9.64 -9.39
N THR A 453 7.46 -8.41 -8.87
CA THR A 453 6.61 -7.35 -9.42
C THR A 453 7.47 -6.16 -9.81
N PHE A 454 7.38 -5.74 -11.06
CA PHE A 454 7.99 -4.52 -11.57
C PHE A 454 6.91 -3.43 -11.63
N THR A 455 7.16 -2.26 -11.05
CA THR A 455 6.22 -1.14 -11.06
C THR A 455 6.88 0.09 -11.68
N SER A 456 6.11 0.79 -12.52
CA SER A 456 6.41 2.13 -12.98
C SER A 456 5.26 3.05 -12.61
N ASP A 457 5.56 4.12 -11.89
CA ASP A 457 4.59 5.14 -11.50
C ASP A 457 5.12 6.51 -11.98
N PHE A 458 4.36 7.16 -12.85
CA PHE A 458 4.64 8.52 -13.32
C PHE A 458 3.53 9.46 -12.86
N LYS A 459 3.93 10.57 -12.24
CA LYS A 459 3.02 11.62 -11.79
C LYS A 459 3.47 12.97 -12.32
N THR A 460 2.53 13.81 -12.71
CA THR A 460 2.81 15.23 -12.97
C THR A 460 1.62 16.10 -12.62
N GLN A 461 1.91 17.28 -12.07
CA GLN A 461 0.93 18.31 -11.73
C GLN A 461 0.76 19.36 -12.84
N LYS A 462 1.52 19.26 -13.94
CA LYS A 462 1.52 20.30 -14.98
C LYS A 462 1.68 19.74 -16.39
N THR A 463 0.66 19.92 -17.21
CA THR A 463 0.66 19.49 -18.63
C THR A 463 0.31 20.61 -19.62
N LYS A 464 -0.09 21.79 -19.12
CA LYS A 464 -0.39 22.99 -19.94
C LYS A 464 0.79 23.97 -19.98
N GLY A 465 0.84 24.74 -21.08
CA GLY A 465 1.86 25.77 -21.33
C GLY A 465 3.23 25.21 -21.71
N PHE A 466 4.20 26.11 -21.93
CA PHE A 466 5.53 25.77 -22.47
C PHE A 466 6.26 24.69 -21.64
N SER A 467 6.26 24.82 -20.31
CA SER A 467 6.88 23.83 -19.42
C SER A 467 6.05 22.54 -19.28
N GLY A 468 4.73 22.61 -19.47
CA GLY A 468 3.82 21.46 -19.35
C GLY A 468 3.86 20.51 -20.55
N LYS A 469 4.11 21.05 -21.76
CA LYS A 469 4.24 20.25 -23.00
C LYS A 469 5.23 19.10 -22.84
N LYS A 470 6.38 19.33 -22.20
CA LYS A 470 7.39 18.29 -21.95
C LYS A 470 6.85 17.12 -21.11
N TYR A 471 6.10 17.40 -20.05
CA TYR A 471 5.52 16.36 -19.19
C TYR A 471 4.39 15.62 -19.89
N ARG A 472 3.64 16.33 -20.74
CA ARG A 472 2.61 15.74 -21.60
C ARG A 472 3.19 14.75 -22.62
N GLU A 473 4.25 15.13 -23.34
CA GLU A 473 4.96 14.22 -24.25
C GLU A 473 5.53 13.00 -23.51
N ARG A 474 6.01 13.19 -22.28
CA ARG A 474 6.48 12.08 -21.44
C ARG A 474 5.35 11.14 -21.05
N ALA A 475 4.19 11.66 -20.66
CA ALA A 475 3.01 10.87 -20.33
C ALA A 475 2.52 10.07 -21.54
N LYS A 476 2.42 10.72 -22.71
CA LYS A 476 2.10 10.08 -23.99
C LYS A 476 3.04 8.91 -24.27
N PHE A 477 4.36 9.15 -24.22
CA PHE A 477 5.37 8.11 -24.45
C PHE A 477 5.20 6.90 -23.52
N ILE A 478 4.88 7.15 -22.23
CA ILE A 478 4.64 6.06 -21.26
C ILE A 478 3.35 5.31 -21.61
N LEU A 479 2.27 6.01 -21.97
CA LEU A 479 1.02 5.35 -22.33
C LEU A 479 1.16 4.51 -23.59
N GLU A 480 1.81 5.02 -24.63
CA GLU A 480 2.00 4.28 -25.89
C GLU A 480 2.82 3.00 -25.73
N ARG A 481 3.82 2.99 -24.83
CA ARG A 481 4.79 1.88 -24.75
C ARG A 481 4.68 1.03 -23.49
N TYR A 482 4.16 1.61 -22.42
CA TYR A 482 4.17 1.02 -21.08
C TYR A 482 2.76 0.78 -20.55
N SER A 483 1.71 1.09 -21.33
CA SER A 483 0.31 0.90 -20.93
C SER A 483 -0.45 -0.03 -21.88
N GLY A 484 -1.63 -0.45 -21.43
CA GLY A 484 -2.68 -1.05 -22.26
C GLY A 484 -3.88 -0.12 -22.39
N VAL A 485 -3.68 1.19 -22.21
CA VAL A 485 -4.74 2.20 -22.24
C VAL A 485 -5.29 2.33 -23.65
N ASP A 486 -6.60 2.58 -23.75
CA ASP A 486 -7.29 2.87 -25.00
C ASP A 486 -6.56 4.00 -25.78
N PRO A 487 -6.23 3.79 -27.07
CA PRO A 487 -5.64 4.82 -27.93
C PRO A 487 -6.39 6.16 -27.93
N LEU A 488 -7.71 6.15 -27.67
CA LEU A 488 -8.50 7.36 -27.52
C LEU A 488 -7.98 8.24 -26.39
N ALA A 489 -7.61 7.69 -25.23
CA ALA A 489 -7.09 8.49 -24.13
C ALA A 489 -5.77 9.18 -24.51
N ILE A 490 -4.95 8.54 -25.34
CA ILE A 490 -3.70 9.13 -25.87
C ILE A 490 -4.05 10.33 -26.76
N SER A 491 -5.01 10.19 -27.67
CA SER A 491 -5.48 11.29 -28.52
C SER A 491 -6.10 12.45 -27.72
N MET A 492 -6.77 12.14 -26.60
CA MET A 492 -7.33 13.15 -25.70
C MET A 492 -6.25 13.91 -24.93
N ILE A 493 -5.11 13.28 -24.62
CA ILE A 493 -3.94 13.97 -24.06
C ILE A 493 -3.33 14.91 -25.10
N GLU A 494 -3.16 14.45 -26.34
CA GLU A 494 -2.58 15.24 -27.43
C GLU A 494 -3.39 16.51 -27.71
N SER A 495 -4.71 16.36 -27.75
CA SER A 495 -5.66 17.45 -27.99
C SER A 495 -5.96 18.30 -26.75
N GLU A 496 -5.25 18.07 -25.63
CA GLU A 496 -5.43 18.76 -24.35
C GLU A 496 -6.84 18.64 -23.73
N HIS A 497 -7.63 17.66 -24.16
CA HIS A 497 -8.89 17.29 -23.52
C HIS A 497 -8.65 16.61 -22.18
N LEU A 498 -7.55 15.88 -22.03
CA LEU A 498 -7.04 15.39 -20.75
C LEU A 498 -5.83 16.21 -20.31
N VAL A 499 -5.88 16.68 -19.07
CA VAL A 499 -4.95 17.62 -18.46
C VAL A 499 -4.54 17.12 -17.07
N ALA A 500 -3.47 17.71 -16.53
CA ALA A 500 -2.95 17.37 -15.22
C ALA A 500 -4.02 17.54 -14.11
N PRO A 501 -3.91 16.81 -12.99
CA PRO A 501 -2.82 15.91 -12.62
C PRO A 501 -2.86 14.61 -13.43
N PHE A 502 -1.71 14.17 -13.95
CA PHE A 502 -1.60 12.82 -14.51
C PHE A 502 -0.98 11.89 -13.47
N HIS A 503 -1.55 10.70 -13.32
CA HIS A 503 -0.96 9.57 -12.61
C HIS A 503 -1.08 8.34 -13.51
N ILE A 504 0.06 7.80 -13.93
CA ILE A 504 0.14 6.58 -14.74
C ILE A 504 0.86 5.54 -13.89
N GLU A 505 0.18 4.45 -13.54
CA GLU A 505 0.78 3.30 -12.85
C GLU A 505 0.72 2.07 -13.76
N GLY A 506 1.84 1.38 -13.93
CA GLY A 506 1.91 0.08 -14.59
C GLY A 506 2.65 -0.93 -13.72
N LYS A 507 2.09 -2.12 -13.57
CA LYS A 507 2.58 -3.23 -12.75
C LYS A 507 2.72 -4.48 -13.61
N TYR A 508 3.89 -5.11 -13.56
CA TYR A 508 4.22 -6.34 -14.28
C TYR A 508 4.56 -7.41 -13.26
N GLN A 509 3.72 -8.43 -13.17
CA GLN A 509 3.91 -9.56 -12.29
C GLN A 509 4.52 -10.72 -13.06
N VAL A 510 5.61 -11.25 -12.51
CA VAL A 510 6.37 -12.36 -13.07
C VAL A 510 6.42 -13.46 -12.01
N ASN A 511 5.94 -14.64 -12.36
CA ASN A 511 5.98 -15.81 -11.51
C ASN A 511 7.30 -16.59 -11.70
N ILE A 512 7.43 -17.73 -11.02
CA ILE A 512 8.61 -18.60 -11.17
C ILE A 512 8.82 -19.09 -12.61
N ASP A 513 7.75 -19.33 -13.37
CA ASP A 513 7.86 -19.78 -14.75
C ASP A 513 8.50 -18.72 -15.66
N GLY A 514 8.25 -17.44 -15.38
CA GLY A 514 8.90 -16.36 -16.09
C GLY A 514 10.40 -16.28 -15.80
N ILE A 515 10.82 -16.61 -14.59
CA ILE A 515 12.25 -16.71 -14.24
C ILE A 515 12.87 -17.93 -14.91
N ARG A 516 12.17 -19.07 -14.92
CA ARG A 516 12.62 -20.27 -15.66
C ARG A 516 12.77 -19.98 -17.15
N TYR A 517 11.84 -19.23 -17.74
CA TYR A 517 11.95 -18.78 -19.13
C TYR A 517 13.19 -17.91 -19.35
N LEU A 518 13.47 -16.93 -18.48
CA LEU A 518 14.71 -16.14 -18.56
C LEU A 518 15.97 -17.03 -18.56
N ASN A 519 15.95 -18.11 -17.77
CA ASN A 519 17.07 -19.03 -17.63
C ASN A 519 17.28 -19.90 -18.87
N THR A 520 16.24 -20.15 -19.66
CA THR A 520 16.37 -20.92 -20.91
C THR A 520 16.83 -20.08 -22.10
N LEU A 521 16.79 -18.74 -22.00
CA LEU A 521 17.28 -17.85 -23.04
C LEU A 521 18.81 -17.97 -23.20
N GLY A 522 19.26 -17.97 -24.45
CA GLY A 522 20.69 -17.87 -24.75
C GLY A 522 21.24 -16.50 -24.34
N VAL A 523 22.49 -16.48 -23.86
CA VAL A 523 23.17 -15.24 -23.41
C VAL A 523 23.11 -14.14 -24.47
N ASN A 524 23.33 -14.48 -25.75
CA ASN A 524 23.28 -13.52 -26.85
C ASN A 524 21.87 -12.93 -27.03
N THR A 525 20.83 -13.77 -26.95
CA THR A 525 19.43 -13.33 -27.05
C THR A 525 19.07 -12.36 -25.93
N VAL A 526 19.51 -12.65 -24.69
CA VAL A 526 19.31 -11.73 -23.56
C VAL A 526 20.07 -10.42 -23.77
N PHE A 527 21.28 -10.46 -24.32
CA PHE A 527 22.05 -9.26 -24.62
C PHE A 527 21.40 -8.41 -25.71
N ASP A 528 20.85 -9.03 -26.76
CA ASP A 528 20.08 -8.33 -27.80
C ASP A 528 18.84 -7.64 -27.19
N HIS A 529 18.17 -8.30 -26.25
CA HIS A 529 17.07 -7.68 -25.50
C HIS A 529 17.53 -6.50 -24.62
N PHE A 530 18.71 -6.59 -24.00
CA PHE A 530 19.30 -5.47 -23.25
C PHE A 530 19.71 -4.31 -24.14
N ASP A 531 20.15 -4.58 -25.36
CA ASP A 531 20.47 -3.55 -26.34
C ASP A 531 19.22 -2.76 -26.70
N GLY A 532 18.12 -3.43 -27.04
CA GLY A 532 16.83 -2.76 -27.27
C GLY A 532 16.35 -1.94 -26.07
N LEU A 533 16.50 -2.49 -24.85
CA LEU A 533 16.13 -1.82 -23.60
C LEU A 533 16.94 -0.54 -23.36
N CYS A 534 18.25 -0.55 -23.65
CA CYS A 534 19.11 0.61 -23.50
C CYS A 534 18.97 1.64 -24.63
N ASP A 535 18.59 1.21 -25.85
CA ASP A 535 18.51 2.06 -27.04
C ASP A 535 17.18 2.83 -27.17
N GLU A 536 16.10 2.33 -26.54
CA GLU A 536 14.75 2.92 -26.61
C GLU A 536 14.57 4.23 -25.81
N TYR A 537 15.63 4.80 -25.22
CA TYR A 537 15.53 6.03 -24.43
C TYR A 537 15.24 7.27 -25.32
N PRO A 538 14.27 8.13 -24.99
CA PRO A 538 14.04 9.36 -25.75
C PRO A 538 15.27 10.27 -25.68
N LYS A 539 15.90 10.52 -26.82
CA LYS A 539 17.13 11.34 -26.97
C LYS A 539 16.97 12.82 -26.60
N ASN A 540 15.77 13.29 -26.23
CA ASN A 540 15.52 14.70 -25.99
C ASN A 540 15.31 15.06 -24.51
N SER A 541 16.26 15.87 -24.00
CA SER A 541 16.02 17.15 -23.32
C SER A 541 16.20 17.30 -21.80
N PHE A 542 16.76 16.36 -21.02
CA PHE A 542 17.11 16.71 -19.63
C PHE A 542 18.43 16.16 -19.06
N ILE A 543 19.21 15.36 -19.79
CA ILE A 543 20.46 14.80 -19.25
C ILE A 543 21.50 14.64 -20.36
N ASN A 544 22.09 15.75 -20.83
CA ASN A 544 23.33 15.70 -21.63
C ASN A 544 24.56 15.33 -20.80
N PHE A 545 24.40 15.00 -19.51
CA PHE A 545 25.44 14.39 -18.67
C PHE A 545 25.66 12.89 -18.94
N ARG A 546 24.92 12.29 -19.87
CA ARG A 546 24.87 10.82 -20.07
C ARG A 546 26.02 10.22 -20.88
N ASN A 547 26.60 10.95 -21.83
CA ASN A 547 27.60 10.39 -22.73
C ASN A 547 28.95 10.04 -22.06
N LEU A 548 29.13 10.35 -20.77
CA LEU A 548 30.35 9.98 -20.02
C LEU A 548 30.15 8.81 -19.04
N PHE A 549 28.92 8.33 -18.81
CA PHE A 549 28.63 7.30 -17.80
C PHE A 549 27.51 6.29 -18.15
N ASP A 550 27.03 6.20 -19.40
CA ASP A 550 26.01 5.22 -19.79
C ASP A 550 26.56 3.79 -19.89
N ASN A 551 26.81 3.19 -18.72
CA ASN A 551 27.09 1.76 -18.54
C ASN A 551 25.79 0.92 -18.53
N CYS A 552 24.68 1.37 -19.14
CA CYS A 552 23.40 0.63 -19.13
C CYS A 552 23.60 -0.83 -19.59
N ARG A 553 24.14 -0.99 -20.80
CA ARG A 553 24.44 -2.28 -21.42
C ARG A 553 25.41 -3.09 -20.57
N LYS A 554 26.55 -2.50 -20.20
CA LYS A 554 27.59 -3.16 -19.40
C LYS A 554 27.07 -3.65 -18.04
N ASN A 555 26.27 -2.85 -17.34
CA ASN A 555 25.71 -3.21 -16.04
C ASN A 555 24.70 -4.36 -16.17
N LEU A 556 23.79 -4.30 -17.14
CA LEU A 556 22.82 -5.37 -17.37
C LEU A 556 23.49 -6.68 -17.78
N GLN A 557 24.46 -6.61 -18.70
CA GLN A 557 25.22 -7.77 -19.14
C GLN A 557 26.03 -8.38 -18.00
N ASN A 558 26.72 -7.56 -17.20
CA ASN A 558 27.49 -8.04 -16.04
C ASN A 558 26.57 -8.68 -14.99
N ASP A 559 25.45 -8.04 -14.63
CA ASP A 559 24.51 -8.59 -13.66
C ASP A 559 23.90 -9.91 -14.14
N TYR A 560 23.61 -10.03 -15.44
CA TYR A 560 23.11 -11.28 -16.02
C TYR A 560 24.19 -12.37 -16.06
N ILE A 561 25.45 -12.01 -16.38
CA ILE A 561 26.57 -12.96 -16.30
C ILE A 561 26.76 -13.44 -14.85
N ASP A 562 26.73 -12.53 -13.87
CA ASP A 562 26.85 -12.88 -12.46
C ASP A 562 25.68 -13.78 -12.01
N TYR A 563 24.46 -13.46 -12.44
CA TYR A 563 23.28 -14.30 -12.20
C TYR A 563 23.42 -15.70 -12.81
N MET A 564 23.77 -15.80 -14.09
CA MET A 564 23.94 -17.08 -14.77
C MET A 564 25.11 -17.87 -14.21
N LYS A 565 26.18 -17.20 -13.78
CA LYS A 565 27.32 -17.86 -13.16
C LYS A 565 26.90 -18.54 -11.86
N ASP A 566 26.22 -17.83 -10.98
CA ASP A 566 25.77 -18.36 -9.68
C ASP A 566 24.64 -19.41 -9.85
N LEU A 567 23.82 -19.31 -10.90
CA LEU A 567 22.78 -20.28 -11.21
C LEU A 567 23.33 -21.60 -11.78
N THR A 568 24.34 -21.50 -12.65
CA THR A 568 24.82 -22.63 -13.46
C THR A 568 26.10 -23.27 -12.94
N HIS A 569 26.68 -22.77 -11.84
CA HIS A 569 27.90 -23.33 -11.27
C HIS A 569 27.77 -23.58 -9.77
N ASP A 570 28.28 -24.72 -9.32
CA ASP A 570 28.42 -25.02 -7.90
C ASP A 570 29.54 -24.19 -7.24
N LYS A 571 29.42 -24.05 -5.91
CA LYS A 571 30.49 -23.46 -5.10
C LYS A 571 31.76 -24.29 -5.24
N VAL A 572 32.85 -23.60 -5.56
CA VAL A 572 34.15 -24.23 -5.78
C VAL A 572 34.69 -24.84 -4.49
N SER A 573 34.99 -26.14 -4.51
CA SER A 573 35.66 -26.85 -3.43
C SER A 573 37.19 -26.70 -3.49
N SER A 574 37.88 -26.90 -2.36
CA SER A 574 39.35 -26.90 -2.31
C SER A 574 39.97 -27.91 -3.28
N ASP A 575 39.33 -29.07 -3.42
CA ASP A 575 39.83 -30.19 -4.21
C ASP A 575 39.75 -29.90 -5.72
N GLU A 576 38.73 -29.14 -6.14
CA GLU A 576 38.59 -28.66 -7.51
C GLU A 576 39.66 -27.62 -7.85
N ILE A 577 39.95 -26.71 -6.92
CA ILE A 577 41.03 -25.73 -7.07
C ILE A 577 42.36 -26.45 -7.25
N GLU A 578 42.70 -27.38 -6.37
CA GLU A 578 43.95 -28.14 -6.44
C GLU A 578 44.05 -28.92 -7.77
N ARG A 579 42.96 -29.58 -8.18
CA ARG A 579 42.89 -30.32 -9.44
C ARG A 579 43.15 -29.42 -10.65
N CYS A 580 42.54 -28.24 -10.70
CA CYS A 580 42.73 -27.29 -11.79
C CYS A 580 44.12 -26.64 -11.76
N GLU A 581 44.67 -26.34 -10.58
CA GLU A 581 46.02 -25.84 -10.41
C GLU A 581 47.07 -26.85 -10.88
N LYS A 582 46.93 -28.13 -10.53
CA LYS A 582 47.81 -29.20 -11.00
C LYS A 582 47.79 -29.35 -12.52
N LYS A 583 46.60 -29.31 -13.14
CA LYS A 583 46.47 -29.31 -14.62
C LYS A 583 47.06 -28.06 -15.27
N SER A 584 47.13 -26.94 -14.55
CA SER A 584 47.67 -25.67 -15.04
C SER A 584 49.20 -25.62 -15.08
N LEU A 585 49.91 -26.58 -14.46
CA LEU A 585 51.38 -26.58 -14.36
C LEU A 585 52.08 -26.56 -15.72
N LYS A 586 51.44 -27.07 -16.78
CA LYS A 586 51.95 -26.94 -18.16
C LYS A 586 52.08 -25.49 -18.67
N TYR A 587 51.45 -24.53 -17.99
CA TYR A 587 51.54 -23.10 -18.27
C TYR A 587 52.33 -22.34 -17.20
N ILE A 588 53.16 -23.00 -16.38
CA ILE A 588 53.88 -22.37 -15.27
C ILE A 588 54.72 -21.16 -15.69
N PHE A 589 55.31 -21.20 -16.89
CA PHE A 589 56.10 -20.11 -17.47
C PHE A 589 55.25 -18.98 -18.09
N PHE A 590 53.93 -19.13 -18.13
CA PHE A 590 52.99 -18.14 -18.69
C PHE A 590 51.89 -17.81 -17.67
N PRO A 591 52.17 -16.93 -16.67
CA PRO A 591 51.24 -16.66 -15.57
C PRO A 591 49.86 -16.17 -15.99
N SER A 592 49.74 -15.48 -17.13
CA SER A 592 48.47 -15.05 -17.70
C SER A 592 47.66 -16.24 -18.25
N LYS A 593 48.29 -17.10 -19.06
CA LYS A 593 47.68 -18.33 -19.61
C LYS A 593 47.32 -19.31 -18.51
N ARG A 594 48.15 -19.43 -17.47
CA ARG A 594 47.88 -20.26 -16.29
C ARG A 594 46.62 -19.80 -15.56
N ARG A 595 46.50 -18.50 -15.28
CA ARG A 595 45.30 -17.92 -14.64
C ARG A 595 44.04 -18.12 -15.48
N ALA A 596 44.13 -17.86 -16.79
CA ALA A 596 43.02 -18.09 -17.71
C ALA A 596 42.59 -19.56 -17.75
N PHE A 597 43.56 -20.49 -17.78
CA PHE A 597 43.29 -21.91 -17.75
C PHE A 597 42.63 -22.36 -16.45
N ILE A 598 43.13 -21.93 -15.28
CA ILE A 598 42.52 -22.28 -13.98
C ILE A 598 41.07 -21.80 -13.94
N LYS A 599 40.83 -20.55 -14.37
CA LYS A 599 39.46 -19.99 -14.41
C LYS A 599 38.53 -20.80 -15.31
N ASN A 600 38.97 -21.18 -16.51
CA ASN A 600 38.16 -21.98 -17.43
C ASN A 600 37.95 -23.41 -16.90
N CYS A 601 38.98 -24.02 -16.32
CA CYS A 601 38.89 -25.35 -15.71
C CYS A 601 37.86 -25.36 -14.56
N LEU A 602 37.90 -24.37 -13.67
CA LEU A 602 36.94 -24.25 -12.57
C LEU A 602 35.51 -24.00 -13.09
N ALA A 603 35.36 -23.19 -14.14
CA ALA A 603 34.06 -22.98 -14.77
C ALA A 603 33.51 -24.27 -15.41
N GLU A 604 34.36 -25.09 -16.05
CA GLU A 604 33.92 -26.34 -16.67
C GLU A 604 33.59 -27.43 -15.63
N VAL A 605 34.42 -27.58 -14.59
CA VAL A 605 34.27 -28.67 -13.61
C VAL A 605 33.02 -28.48 -12.74
N ASN A 606 32.62 -27.23 -12.51
CA ASN A 606 31.53 -26.92 -11.58
C ASN A 606 30.22 -26.60 -12.29
N LYS A 607 30.17 -26.75 -13.62
CA LYS A 607 28.99 -26.43 -14.41
C LYS A 607 27.88 -27.45 -14.16
N LEU A 608 26.75 -26.98 -13.67
CA LEU A 608 25.54 -27.75 -13.44
C LEU A 608 24.78 -28.01 -14.75
N PRO A 609 24.21 -29.21 -14.94
CA PRO A 609 23.27 -29.46 -16.03
C PRO A 609 22.00 -28.62 -15.84
N ALA A 610 21.30 -28.30 -16.94
CA ALA A 610 20.12 -27.44 -16.90
C ALA A 610 18.98 -27.99 -16.02
N THR A 611 18.92 -29.31 -15.83
CA THR A 611 17.97 -30.00 -14.93
C THR A 611 18.22 -29.68 -13.45
N GLU A 612 19.40 -29.18 -13.10
CA GLU A 612 19.81 -28.86 -11.73
C GLU A 612 19.79 -27.35 -11.43
N TRP A 613 19.29 -26.51 -12.35
CA TRP A 613 19.11 -25.06 -12.14
C TRP A 613 17.89 -24.75 -11.26
N VAL A 614 17.80 -25.45 -10.13
CA VAL A 614 16.71 -25.40 -9.16
C VAL A 614 17.02 -24.47 -7.98
N ASN A 615 18.25 -23.96 -7.88
CA ASN A 615 18.65 -23.00 -6.85
C ASN A 615 18.77 -21.61 -7.48
N VAL A 616 17.78 -20.74 -7.26
CA VAL A 616 17.77 -19.39 -7.82
C VAL A 616 18.62 -18.45 -6.96
N PRO A 617 19.71 -17.86 -7.49
CA PRO A 617 20.55 -16.95 -6.71
C PRO A 617 19.87 -15.60 -6.56
N LEU A 618 19.24 -15.38 -5.40
CA LEU A 618 18.36 -14.22 -5.17
C LEU A 618 19.12 -12.89 -5.24
N TRP A 619 20.36 -12.84 -4.77
CA TRP A 619 21.14 -11.60 -4.72
C TRP A 619 21.52 -11.07 -6.12
N PRO A 620 22.14 -11.87 -7.01
CA PRO A 620 22.33 -11.48 -8.40
C PRO A 620 21.00 -11.19 -9.13
N LEU A 621 19.97 -12.01 -8.92
CA LEU A 621 18.64 -11.78 -9.50
C LEU A 621 18.08 -10.41 -9.11
N LYS A 622 18.24 -10.02 -7.84
CA LYS A 622 17.83 -8.71 -7.33
C LYS A 622 18.56 -7.56 -8.03
N ASN A 623 19.86 -7.69 -8.30
CA ASN A 623 20.62 -6.64 -8.99
C ASN A 623 20.17 -6.53 -10.45
N LEU A 624 20.08 -7.67 -11.14
CA LEU A 624 19.61 -7.78 -12.51
C LEU A 624 18.20 -7.16 -12.67
N SER A 625 17.23 -7.61 -11.86
CA SER A 625 15.85 -7.14 -11.90
C SER A 625 15.72 -5.64 -11.59
N THR A 626 16.53 -5.13 -10.64
CA THR A 626 16.60 -3.70 -10.35
C THR A 626 17.13 -2.91 -11.55
N ASN A 627 18.13 -3.42 -12.25
CA ASN A 627 18.68 -2.75 -13.43
C ASN A 627 17.76 -2.86 -14.65
N ILE A 628 17.04 -3.96 -14.82
CA ILE A 628 16.00 -4.11 -15.85
C ILE A 628 14.92 -3.04 -15.65
N VAL A 629 14.33 -2.92 -14.45
CA VAL A 629 13.22 -1.96 -14.23
C VAL A 629 13.65 -0.50 -14.36
N ASN A 630 14.88 -0.19 -13.95
CA ASN A 630 15.43 1.16 -14.01
C ASN A 630 15.69 1.65 -15.44
N ASN A 631 15.82 0.72 -16.38
CA ASN A 631 16.14 1.02 -17.77
C ASN A 631 15.02 0.58 -18.73
N SER A 632 13.97 -0.10 -18.26
CA SER A 632 12.81 -0.49 -19.08
C SER A 632 11.82 0.66 -19.28
N TYR A 633 11.50 0.93 -20.56
CA TYR A 633 10.53 1.94 -21.00
C TYR A 633 9.40 1.37 -21.88
N SER A 634 9.36 0.05 -22.06
CA SER A 634 8.33 -0.65 -22.82
C SER A 634 7.90 -1.93 -22.11
N LYS A 635 6.60 -2.28 -22.19
CA LYS A 635 6.08 -3.57 -21.72
C LYS A 635 6.72 -4.76 -22.44
N VAL A 636 7.10 -4.56 -23.71
CA VAL A 636 7.71 -5.57 -24.58
C VAL A 636 9.01 -6.13 -23.98
N HIS A 637 9.79 -5.32 -23.26
CA HIS A 637 11.02 -5.82 -22.63
C HIS A 637 10.73 -6.89 -21.58
N PHE A 638 9.65 -6.76 -20.81
CA PHE A 638 9.28 -7.79 -19.84
C PHE A 638 8.80 -9.07 -20.53
N TYR A 639 8.03 -8.94 -21.62
CA TYR A 639 7.60 -10.11 -22.40
C TYR A 639 8.77 -10.84 -23.05
N ASN A 640 9.76 -10.11 -23.56
CA ASN A 640 10.95 -10.72 -24.18
C ASN A 640 11.82 -11.43 -23.15
N LEU A 641 11.98 -10.87 -21.94
CA LEU A 641 12.84 -11.45 -20.91
C LEU A 641 12.17 -12.57 -20.12
N PHE A 642 10.87 -12.48 -19.85
CA PHE A 642 10.16 -13.40 -18.96
C PHE A 642 9.11 -14.28 -19.68
N GLY A 643 8.85 -14.03 -20.96
CA GLY A 643 7.88 -14.77 -21.76
C GLY A 643 6.47 -14.21 -21.62
N LEU A 644 5.77 -14.05 -22.75
CA LEU A 644 4.44 -13.41 -22.82
C LEU A 644 3.41 -14.06 -21.88
N THR A 645 3.43 -15.39 -21.76
CA THR A 645 2.46 -16.15 -20.93
C THR A 645 2.76 -16.12 -19.43
N ASN A 646 3.91 -15.57 -19.03
CA ASN A 646 4.38 -15.57 -17.65
C ASN A 646 4.41 -14.15 -17.04
N VAL A 647 4.01 -13.14 -17.82
CA VAL A 647 3.92 -11.75 -17.38
C VAL A 647 2.45 -11.36 -17.37
N PHE A 648 1.92 -11.10 -16.17
CA PHE A 648 0.63 -10.42 -16.04
C PHE A 648 0.87 -8.93 -15.87
N PHE A 649 0.27 -8.14 -16.74
CA PHE A 649 0.44 -6.69 -16.77
C PHE A 649 -0.88 -6.01 -16.42
N PHE A 650 -0.85 -5.03 -15.51
CA PHE A 650 -2.03 -4.25 -15.16
C PHE A 650 -1.65 -2.87 -14.66
N GLY A 651 -2.60 -1.94 -14.66
CA GLY A 651 -2.32 -0.58 -14.22
C GLY A 651 -3.51 0.36 -14.34
N THR A 652 -3.26 1.62 -14.03
CA THR A 652 -4.24 2.71 -14.08
C THR A 652 -3.64 3.95 -14.72
N PHE A 653 -4.51 4.74 -15.34
CA PHE A 653 -4.21 6.09 -15.77
C PHE A 653 -5.30 7.03 -15.27
N ASP A 654 -4.89 7.99 -14.43
CA ASP A 654 -5.73 9.04 -13.88
C ASP A 654 -5.34 10.40 -14.47
N ALA A 655 -6.35 11.19 -14.81
CA ALA A 655 -6.24 12.54 -15.36
C ALA A 655 -7.45 13.39 -14.95
N ASN A 656 -7.43 14.67 -15.32
CA ASN A 656 -8.64 15.49 -15.36
C ASN A 656 -8.99 15.83 -16.81
N THR A 657 -10.26 16.01 -17.11
CA THR A 657 -10.68 16.63 -18.36
C THR A 657 -10.40 18.14 -18.34
N ALA A 658 -10.42 18.79 -19.50
CA ALA A 658 -10.16 20.23 -19.62
C ALA A 658 -11.11 21.12 -18.79
N ASP A 659 -12.33 20.63 -18.54
CA ASP A 659 -13.38 21.22 -17.70
C ASP A 659 -13.30 20.78 -16.23
N GLY A 660 -12.28 19.99 -15.85
CA GLY A 660 -11.96 19.67 -14.45
C GLY A 660 -12.64 18.43 -13.88
N ARG A 661 -13.32 17.60 -14.70
CA ARG A 661 -13.87 16.31 -14.26
C ARG A 661 -12.75 15.26 -14.15
N ALA A 662 -12.84 14.37 -13.18
CA ALA A 662 -11.89 13.27 -13.04
C ALA A 662 -12.05 12.27 -14.19
N PHE A 663 -10.93 11.77 -14.71
CA PHE A 663 -10.85 10.70 -15.69
C PHE A 663 -9.95 9.60 -15.13
N THR A 664 -10.44 8.37 -15.11
CA THR A 664 -9.66 7.20 -14.70
C THR A 664 -9.95 6.08 -15.68
N THR A 665 -8.89 5.39 -16.13
CA THR A 665 -8.99 4.16 -16.90
C THR A 665 -8.03 3.13 -16.35
N SER A 666 -8.51 1.89 -16.26
CA SER A 666 -7.70 0.74 -15.87
C SER A 666 -7.40 -0.12 -17.09
N PHE A 667 -6.29 -0.84 -17.07
CA PHE A 667 -5.92 -1.75 -18.15
C PHE A 667 -5.25 -2.99 -17.59
N HIS A 668 -5.36 -4.10 -18.33
CA HIS A 668 -4.65 -5.33 -18.03
C HIS A 668 -4.37 -6.13 -19.30
N GLU A 669 -3.31 -6.94 -19.30
CA GLU A 669 -2.95 -7.88 -20.37
C GLU A 669 -2.29 -9.13 -19.77
N GLY A 670 -2.46 -10.27 -20.42
CA GLY A 670 -1.92 -11.56 -19.98
C GLY A 670 -2.84 -12.32 -19.02
N ALA A 671 -2.43 -13.53 -18.66
CA ALA A 671 -3.20 -14.41 -17.78
C ALA A 671 -2.88 -14.11 -16.31
N PHE A 672 -3.90 -13.76 -15.53
CA PHE A 672 -3.75 -13.57 -14.09
C PHE A 672 -3.55 -14.92 -13.39
N LYS A 673 -2.38 -15.14 -12.78
CA LYS A 673 -2.05 -16.38 -12.04
C LYS A 673 -2.03 -16.19 -10.51
N GLY A 674 -2.32 -14.98 -10.01
CA GLY A 674 -2.26 -14.60 -8.59
C GLY A 674 -1.33 -13.40 -8.35
N LEU A 675 -1.44 -12.72 -7.19
CA LEU A 675 -0.71 -11.48 -6.90
C LEU A 675 0.68 -11.67 -6.26
N GLY A 676 1.16 -12.91 -6.12
CA GLY A 676 2.44 -13.24 -5.49
C GLY A 676 2.41 -14.59 -4.77
N ALA A 677 3.54 -15.00 -4.19
CA ALA A 677 3.68 -16.21 -3.37
C ALA A 677 2.77 -16.22 -2.13
N VAL A 678 2.67 -15.09 -1.42
CA VAL A 678 1.83 -14.90 -0.23
C VAL A 678 0.36 -15.00 -0.59
N ASP A 679 -0.08 -14.22 -1.58
CA ASP A 679 -1.48 -14.20 -2.02
C ASP A 679 -1.91 -15.57 -2.58
N HIS A 680 -1.01 -16.22 -3.32
CA HIS A 680 -1.22 -17.58 -3.81
C HIS A 680 -1.41 -18.57 -2.65
N TYR A 681 -0.54 -18.55 -1.63
CA TYR A 681 -0.67 -19.39 -0.44
C TYR A 681 -1.99 -19.12 0.29
N MET A 682 -2.32 -17.85 0.54
CA MET A 682 -3.59 -17.48 1.21
C MET A 682 -4.82 -17.96 0.45
N ARG A 683 -4.79 -17.92 -0.88
CA ARG A 683 -5.89 -18.42 -1.73
C ARG A 683 -5.99 -19.95 -1.70
N VAL A 684 -4.87 -20.66 -1.87
CA VAL A 684 -4.84 -22.13 -1.83
C VAL A 684 -5.28 -22.67 -0.47
N GLU A 685 -4.94 -21.94 0.60
CA GLU A 685 -5.28 -22.31 1.98
C GLU A 685 -6.64 -21.78 2.46
N ASN A 686 -7.44 -21.12 1.60
CA ASN A 686 -8.73 -20.50 1.93
C ASN A 686 -8.66 -19.52 3.13
N LEU A 687 -7.54 -18.78 3.25
CA LEU A 687 -7.29 -17.83 4.34
C LEU A 687 -7.74 -16.40 4.02
N ARG A 688 -8.26 -16.17 2.82
CA ARG A 688 -8.79 -14.88 2.40
C ARG A 688 -10.29 -15.01 2.19
N ALA A 689 -11.06 -14.03 2.64
CA ALA A 689 -12.42 -13.86 2.17
C ALA A 689 -12.37 -13.84 0.63
N PRO A 690 -13.29 -14.53 -0.07
CA PRO A 690 -13.36 -14.44 -1.51
C PRO A 690 -13.48 -12.95 -1.85
N SER A 691 -12.45 -12.36 -2.44
CA SER A 691 -12.68 -11.21 -3.31
C SER A 691 -13.77 -11.68 -4.25
N SER A 692 -14.85 -10.91 -4.40
CA SER A 692 -15.93 -11.23 -5.34
C SER A 692 -15.36 -12.03 -6.51
N VAL A 693 -15.83 -13.27 -6.65
CA VAL A 693 -15.39 -14.32 -7.61
C VAL A 693 -14.38 -15.34 -7.08
N VAL A 694 -14.90 -16.42 -6.47
CA VAL A 694 -14.96 -17.73 -7.13
C VAL A 694 -16.34 -18.30 -6.82
N VAL A 695 -17.26 -18.24 -7.78
CA VAL A 695 -18.39 -19.17 -7.77
C VAL A 695 -17.81 -20.43 -8.38
N ASP A 696 -17.57 -21.45 -7.56
CA ASP A 696 -17.32 -22.78 -8.08
C ASP A 696 -18.51 -23.13 -8.99
N GLN A 697 -18.24 -23.28 -10.30
CA GLN A 697 -19.17 -23.91 -11.23
C GLN A 697 -19.02 -25.42 -11.16
#